data_AF-L7F4R4-F1
#
_entry.id   AF-L7F4R4-F1
#
_cell.length_a   1.000
_cell.length_b   1.000
_cell.length_c   1.000
_cell.angle_alpha   90.00
_cell.angle_beta   90.00
_cell.angle_gamma   90.00
#
_symmetry.space_group_name_H-M   'P 1'
#
loop_
_entity.id
_entity.type
_entity.pdbx_description
1 polymer ?
#
loop_
_entity_poly.entity_id
_entity_poly.type
_entity_poly.pdbx_seq_one_letter_code
_entity_poly.pdbx_strand_id
1 'polypeptide(L)'
;MGYVRRDQWERHYAQERGFRRVGQTEKALLAEHVPAPPNGRALEVGCGTGELAVCLGELGYLVDAVDFADSALARARAERADAVGLRWLCLDVTHDDAAELSDDGYDLITLRLVYPFLGDRQRVTHSLARRLRPGGAIVVITPLAAGTPADRRDIALDEDEIRLLTERWKTAERFDADGLALLVLRDPLQEFTAVEKEGEPSAQAVAGACMVVTNAFGRVLLGRSSDGVWELPGGGVLPGEDFPTAAVRELAEETGLACRTEDAHLVAILQDDRGPLRRLSGVVRAVAWSGEPAVPEQERHLFERWEWHDLHALAALGRIFSPSAQALNLVWPGVLPGLPPVHAYPVAGQRPPVDGEPPQAARLRRRMTENILRRGYSLSAPVLEALQSVPRHRYAPEVPLETAYDDNLAVVTLRNEEGRAVSSVSASWLQGTMIDGLRPQPGMTMLEVGSGGFNAELLAHVVGGRRGHGRVVTVDIDPYVVHRTRQLTAEAGSGRVTAVLGDGALGAPGHVPADGFDGIVITYNVWDLSPAWHEQLAEGGHLVLPLEMHGYTRAIALHKRGNVLEAGPGDWTFCGFIRDRGSAARTTPAVDLPGGLQLRFEDGLPADTAGLDQALRGPRYELGTSVSVAGDESFETLQLLLATTLDGFCRLALDGERDGGLASVPRGADAAAMVGEGSLAYLTHVLVEDGDTPAERRSEFIVHAFGPAGEDLAGQMAARVRAWDSTVRAGGYPHLTVHPAGTADRDLPEGHVLDKAESRLVFHWPSLDGDARLAPAAGDLTSAGDSR
;
A
#
# COMPACT_ATOMS: atom_id res chain seq x y z
N MET A 1 26.67 -14.50 -9.84
CA MET A 1 26.40 -14.07 -11.23
C MET A 1 26.01 -12.59 -11.20
N GLY A 2 26.52 -11.77 -12.12
CA GLY A 2 26.24 -10.34 -12.16
C GLY A 2 24.87 -10.04 -12.77
N TYR A 3 24.06 -9.26 -12.07
CA TYR A 3 22.79 -8.72 -12.56
C TYR A 3 23.01 -7.93 -13.87
N VAL A 4 22.32 -8.30 -14.94
CA VAL A 4 22.42 -7.63 -16.25
C VAL A 4 21.45 -6.46 -16.28
N ARG A 5 21.97 -5.24 -16.44
CA ARG A 5 21.16 -4.01 -16.45
C ARG A 5 20.36 -3.87 -17.76
N ARG A 6 19.17 -3.24 -17.69
CA ARG A 6 18.30 -2.92 -18.84
C ARG A 6 19.07 -2.33 -20.03
N ASP A 7 19.94 -1.35 -19.80
CA ASP A 7 20.76 -0.72 -20.85
C ASP A 7 21.66 -1.70 -21.65
N GLN A 8 22.00 -2.85 -21.07
CA GLN A 8 22.77 -3.87 -21.77
C GLN A 8 21.89 -4.66 -22.74
N TRP A 9 20.65 -4.95 -22.34
CA TRP A 9 19.66 -5.62 -23.19
C TRP A 9 19.13 -4.70 -24.29
N GLU A 10 18.86 -3.43 -23.97
CA GLU A 10 18.47 -2.43 -24.98
C GLU A 10 19.53 -2.34 -26.09
N ARG A 11 20.81 -2.31 -25.71
CA ARG A 11 21.92 -2.31 -26.68
C ARG A 11 22.05 -3.63 -27.44
N HIS A 12 21.77 -4.77 -26.80
CA HIS A 12 21.83 -6.07 -27.45
C HIS A 12 20.84 -6.15 -28.62
N TYR A 13 19.58 -5.81 -28.37
CA TYR A 13 18.52 -5.88 -29.37
C TYR A 13 18.61 -4.77 -30.42
N ALA A 14 19.03 -3.55 -30.02
CA ALA A 14 19.29 -2.46 -30.96
C ALA A 14 20.44 -2.77 -31.95
N GLN A 15 21.36 -3.66 -31.61
CA GLN A 15 22.43 -4.14 -32.50
C GLN A 15 22.00 -5.35 -33.36
N GLU A 16 20.71 -5.63 -33.46
CA GLU A 16 20.10 -6.75 -34.20
C GLU A 16 20.55 -8.14 -33.74
N ARG A 17 21.24 -8.25 -32.60
CA ARG A 17 21.63 -9.54 -32.03
C ARG A 17 20.38 -10.27 -31.54
N GLY A 18 20.40 -11.60 -31.66
CA GLY A 18 19.29 -12.45 -31.30
C GLY A 18 19.76 -13.71 -30.58
N PHE A 19 18.79 -14.48 -30.10
CA PHE A 19 19.03 -15.71 -29.35
C PHE A 19 18.86 -16.97 -30.20
N ARG A 20 19.14 -18.12 -29.57
CA ARG A 20 18.87 -19.43 -30.15
C ARG A 20 17.39 -19.52 -30.56
N ARG A 21 17.16 -19.84 -31.84
CA ARG A 21 15.85 -20.11 -32.45
C ARG A 21 15.11 -21.21 -31.68
N VAL A 22 13.78 -21.21 -31.72
CA VAL A 22 12.97 -22.25 -31.05
C VAL A 22 13.07 -23.55 -31.83
N GLY A 23 13.63 -24.59 -31.22
CA GLY A 23 13.84 -25.90 -31.85
C GLY A 23 12.54 -26.69 -32.04
N GLN A 24 12.54 -27.64 -32.99
CA GLN A 24 11.37 -28.51 -33.23
C GLN A 24 11.07 -29.42 -32.03
N THR A 25 12.11 -29.89 -31.33
CA THR A 25 11.98 -30.70 -30.12
C THR A 25 11.32 -29.90 -28.99
N GLU A 26 11.69 -28.62 -28.80
CA GLU A 26 11.05 -27.73 -27.82
C GLU A 26 9.54 -27.61 -28.09
N LYS A 27 9.16 -27.36 -29.36
CA LYS A 27 7.75 -27.24 -29.77
C LYS A 27 6.96 -28.53 -29.53
N ALA A 28 7.55 -29.68 -29.85
CA ALA A 28 6.91 -30.98 -29.68
C ALA A 28 6.64 -31.28 -28.20
N LEU A 29 7.64 -31.04 -27.33
CA LEU A 29 7.50 -31.24 -25.88
C LEU A 29 6.46 -30.30 -25.26
N LEU A 30 6.41 -29.03 -25.70
CA LEU A 30 5.37 -28.10 -25.24
C LEU A 30 3.97 -28.58 -25.65
N ALA A 31 3.79 -29.00 -26.90
CA ALA A 31 2.52 -29.51 -27.39
C ALA A 31 2.04 -30.77 -26.65
N GLU A 32 2.98 -31.65 -26.26
CA GLU A 32 2.70 -32.90 -25.58
C GLU A 32 2.37 -32.69 -24.09
N HIS A 33 3.17 -31.91 -23.37
CA HIS A 33 3.10 -31.82 -21.90
C HIS A 33 2.32 -30.63 -21.37
N VAL A 34 2.12 -29.58 -22.17
CA VAL A 34 1.34 -28.39 -21.83
C VAL A 34 0.44 -27.99 -23.01
N PRO A 35 -0.53 -28.85 -23.41
CA PRO A 35 -1.46 -28.51 -24.47
C PRO A 35 -2.40 -27.38 -24.04
N ALA A 36 -2.75 -26.48 -24.97
CA ALA A 36 -3.65 -25.38 -24.67
C ALA A 36 -5.06 -25.89 -24.37
N PRO A 37 -5.65 -25.56 -23.21
CA PRO A 37 -7.07 -25.77 -23.00
C PRO A 37 -7.89 -24.81 -23.89
N PRO A 38 -9.21 -25.04 -24.07
CA PRO A 38 -10.08 -24.09 -24.74
C PRO A 38 -9.99 -22.70 -24.10
N ASN A 39 -9.67 -21.67 -24.90
CA ASN A 39 -9.38 -20.30 -24.43
C ASN A 39 -8.23 -20.21 -23.40
N GLY A 40 -7.28 -21.13 -23.47
CA GLY A 40 -6.14 -21.16 -22.57
C GLY A 40 -5.30 -19.90 -22.68
N ARG A 41 -4.75 -19.45 -21.55
CA ARG A 41 -3.86 -18.28 -21.49
C ARG A 41 -2.43 -18.69 -21.14
N ALA A 42 -1.47 -18.09 -21.84
CA ALA A 42 -0.06 -18.25 -21.56
C ALA A 42 0.63 -16.90 -21.27
N LEU A 43 1.59 -16.90 -20.35
CA LEU A 43 2.51 -15.79 -20.11
C LEU A 43 3.92 -16.21 -20.54
N GLU A 44 4.52 -15.49 -21.49
CA GLU A 44 5.95 -15.67 -21.80
C GLU A 44 6.78 -14.55 -21.16
N VAL A 45 7.65 -14.94 -20.23
CA VAL A 45 8.56 -14.03 -19.53
C VAL A 45 9.90 -13.96 -20.27
N GLY A 46 10.32 -12.74 -20.61
CA GLY A 46 11.53 -12.51 -21.39
C GLY A 46 11.36 -12.94 -22.85
N CYS A 47 10.27 -12.52 -23.49
CA CYS A 47 9.88 -13.01 -24.82
C CYS A 47 10.85 -12.61 -25.93
N GLY A 48 11.72 -11.63 -25.70
CA GLY A 48 12.66 -11.12 -26.71
C GLY A 48 11.95 -10.68 -27.98
N THR A 49 12.30 -11.29 -29.12
CA THR A 49 11.68 -11.03 -30.43
C THR A 49 10.41 -11.87 -30.70
N GLY A 50 9.91 -12.60 -29.69
CA GLY A 50 8.59 -13.21 -29.70
C GLY A 50 8.45 -14.54 -30.46
N GLU A 51 9.54 -15.27 -30.71
CA GLU A 51 9.47 -16.52 -31.48
C GLU A 51 8.72 -17.64 -30.74
N LEU A 52 8.95 -17.81 -29.42
CA LEU A 52 8.19 -18.79 -28.64
C LEU A 52 6.75 -18.32 -28.42
N ALA A 53 6.51 -17.02 -28.24
CA ALA A 53 5.17 -16.44 -28.11
C ALA A 53 4.27 -16.87 -29.26
N VAL A 54 4.77 -16.77 -30.50
CA VAL A 54 4.05 -17.21 -31.70
C VAL A 54 3.80 -18.71 -31.68
N CYS A 55 4.78 -19.52 -31.26
CA CYS A 55 4.60 -20.97 -31.14
C CYS A 55 3.50 -21.32 -30.11
N LEU A 56 3.42 -20.60 -28.99
CA LEU A 56 2.37 -20.79 -27.99
C LEU A 56 0.99 -20.38 -28.56
N GLY A 57 0.94 -19.31 -29.35
CA GLY A 57 -0.27 -18.92 -30.09
C GLY A 57 -0.72 -19.99 -31.08
N GLU A 58 0.21 -20.61 -31.83
CA GLU A 58 -0.06 -21.74 -32.74
C GLU A 58 -0.56 -22.99 -32.00
N LEU A 59 -0.18 -23.17 -30.73
CA LEU A 59 -0.71 -24.23 -29.86
C LEU A 59 -2.12 -23.94 -29.35
N GLY A 60 -2.65 -22.73 -29.56
CA GLY A 60 -4.01 -22.33 -29.18
C GLY A 60 -4.09 -21.45 -27.93
N TYR A 61 -2.96 -20.96 -27.40
CA TYR A 61 -2.96 -20.03 -26.28
C TYR A 61 -3.25 -18.59 -26.71
N LEU A 62 -3.93 -17.84 -25.85
CA LEU A 62 -3.87 -16.37 -25.82
C LEU A 62 -2.63 -15.97 -25.01
N VAL A 63 -1.70 -15.25 -25.63
CA VAL A 63 -0.35 -15.06 -25.08
C VAL A 63 -0.12 -13.61 -24.65
N ASP A 64 0.20 -13.42 -23.38
CA ASP A 64 0.87 -12.21 -22.90
C ASP A 64 2.38 -12.42 -23.01
N ALA A 65 3.02 -11.73 -23.93
CA ALA A 65 4.45 -11.80 -24.19
C ALA A 65 5.13 -10.57 -23.58
N VAL A 66 5.96 -10.78 -22.56
CA VAL A 66 6.55 -9.69 -21.78
C VAL A 66 8.06 -9.68 -21.86
N ASP A 67 8.62 -8.49 -22.01
CA ASP A 67 10.06 -8.24 -21.92
C ASP A 67 10.29 -6.87 -21.29
N PHE A 68 11.40 -6.69 -20.59
CA PHE A 68 11.72 -5.42 -19.94
C PHE A 68 12.52 -4.49 -20.87
N ALA A 69 13.02 -4.99 -22.00
CA ALA A 69 13.68 -4.20 -23.04
C ALA A 69 12.67 -3.75 -24.10
N ASP A 70 12.47 -2.44 -24.22
CA ASP A 70 11.49 -1.88 -25.17
C ASP A 70 11.93 -2.10 -26.63
N SER A 71 13.25 -2.09 -26.88
CA SER A 71 13.82 -2.42 -28.20
C SER A 71 13.53 -3.86 -28.64
N ALA A 72 13.40 -4.81 -27.70
CA ALA A 72 13.02 -6.19 -28.02
C ALA A 72 11.57 -6.25 -28.51
N LEU A 73 10.67 -5.59 -27.78
CA LEU A 73 9.24 -5.55 -28.10
C LEU A 73 8.94 -4.78 -29.37
N ALA A 74 9.63 -3.66 -29.62
CA ALA A 74 9.53 -2.92 -30.88
C ALA A 74 9.86 -3.82 -32.07
N ARG A 75 10.92 -4.64 -31.94
CA ARG A 75 11.32 -5.61 -32.97
C ARG A 75 10.31 -6.75 -33.09
N ALA A 76 9.82 -7.31 -31.98
CA ALA A 76 8.81 -8.36 -31.98
C ALA A 76 7.54 -7.91 -32.72
N ARG A 77 7.03 -6.70 -32.41
CA ARG A 77 5.86 -6.10 -33.09
C ARG A 77 6.08 -5.93 -34.59
N ALA A 78 7.29 -5.50 -35.00
CA ALA A 78 7.61 -5.31 -36.41
C ALA A 78 7.75 -6.63 -37.17
N GLU A 79 8.46 -7.62 -36.61
CA GLU A 79 8.72 -8.89 -37.29
C GLU A 79 7.55 -9.89 -37.22
N ARG A 80 6.57 -9.68 -36.33
CA ARG A 80 5.43 -10.56 -36.06
C ARG A 80 4.09 -9.83 -36.15
N ALA A 81 4.00 -8.81 -36.99
CA ALA A 81 2.79 -7.99 -37.15
C ALA A 81 1.53 -8.81 -37.53
N ASP A 82 1.71 -9.94 -38.22
CA ASP A 82 0.60 -10.81 -38.66
C ASP A 82 0.18 -11.84 -37.59
N ALA A 83 0.87 -11.91 -36.45
CA ALA A 83 0.59 -12.91 -35.43
C ALA A 83 -0.64 -12.49 -34.59
N VAL A 84 -1.62 -13.39 -34.50
CA VAL A 84 -2.89 -13.18 -33.79
C VAL A 84 -2.87 -13.79 -32.39
N GLY A 85 -3.63 -13.21 -31.45
CA GLY A 85 -3.74 -13.74 -30.08
C GLY A 85 -2.55 -13.40 -29.17
N LEU A 86 -1.72 -12.41 -29.54
CA LEU A 86 -0.57 -11.95 -28.77
C LEU A 86 -0.75 -10.53 -28.25
N ARG A 87 -0.37 -10.32 -26.99
CA ARG A 87 -0.26 -8.99 -26.36
C ARG A 87 1.18 -8.76 -25.92
N TRP A 88 1.79 -7.67 -26.40
CA TRP A 88 3.20 -7.33 -26.14
C TRP A 88 3.28 -6.28 -25.02
N LEU A 89 3.84 -6.63 -23.87
CA LEU A 89 3.90 -5.75 -22.69
C LEU A 89 5.34 -5.48 -22.25
N CYS A 90 5.66 -4.22 -21.95
CA CYS A 90 6.95 -3.84 -21.39
C CYS A 90 6.90 -3.99 -19.88
N LEU A 91 7.48 -5.06 -19.34
CA LEU A 91 7.38 -5.40 -17.91
C LEU A 91 8.67 -6.02 -17.37
N ASP A 92 9.22 -5.44 -16.30
CA ASP A 92 10.24 -6.08 -15.47
C ASP A 92 9.58 -6.93 -14.38
N VAL A 93 9.44 -8.24 -14.64
CA VAL A 93 8.88 -9.22 -13.68
C VAL A 93 9.61 -9.29 -12.33
N THR A 94 10.79 -8.67 -12.20
CA THR A 94 11.56 -8.65 -10.96
C THR A 94 11.24 -7.45 -10.06
N HIS A 95 10.78 -6.33 -10.63
CA HIS A 95 10.53 -5.08 -9.91
C HIS A 95 9.11 -4.51 -10.10
N ASP A 96 8.56 -4.65 -11.30
CA ASP A 96 7.29 -4.02 -11.68
C ASP A 96 6.09 -4.81 -11.16
N ASP A 97 4.97 -4.10 -10.98
CA ASP A 97 3.69 -4.73 -10.66
C ASP A 97 3.12 -5.42 -11.90
N ALA A 98 2.52 -6.58 -11.69
CA ALA A 98 1.88 -7.37 -12.71
C ALA A 98 0.42 -6.96 -12.96
N ALA A 99 0.04 -5.70 -12.69
CA ALA A 99 -1.31 -5.18 -12.90
C ALA A 99 -1.74 -5.21 -14.38
N GLU A 100 -0.79 -5.06 -15.32
CA GLU A 100 -1.09 -5.17 -16.75
C GLU A 100 -1.30 -6.63 -17.22
N LEU A 101 -0.87 -7.61 -16.40
CA LEU A 101 -1.08 -9.04 -16.66
C LEU A 101 -2.53 -9.43 -16.39
N SER A 102 -2.99 -10.52 -17.02
CA SER A 102 -4.36 -11.01 -16.88
C SER A 102 -4.71 -11.32 -15.42
N ASP A 103 -5.84 -10.77 -14.94
CA ASP A 103 -6.39 -11.06 -13.61
C ASP A 103 -6.96 -12.48 -13.51
N ASP A 104 -7.48 -13.03 -14.62
CA ASP A 104 -7.99 -14.40 -14.69
C ASP A 104 -6.92 -15.50 -14.50
N GLY A 105 -5.65 -15.14 -14.34
CA GLY A 105 -4.52 -16.07 -14.25
C GLY A 105 -4.15 -16.79 -15.55
N TYR A 106 -3.15 -17.68 -15.48
CA TYR A 106 -2.55 -18.36 -16.63
C TYR A 106 -2.58 -19.89 -16.49
N ASP A 107 -2.82 -20.58 -17.60
CA ASP A 107 -2.70 -22.04 -17.70
C ASP A 107 -1.24 -22.46 -17.93
N LEU A 108 -0.44 -21.57 -18.52
CA LEU A 108 0.97 -21.79 -18.80
C LEU A 108 1.78 -20.51 -18.56
N ILE A 109 2.92 -20.62 -17.88
CA ILE A 109 3.91 -19.54 -17.79
C ILE A 109 5.25 -20.09 -18.25
N THR A 110 5.91 -19.45 -19.21
CA THR A 110 7.18 -19.93 -19.76
C THR A 110 8.32 -18.97 -19.46
N LEU A 111 9.45 -19.52 -19.01
CA LEU A 111 10.73 -18.82 -18.82
C LEU A 111 11.78 -19.49 -19.71
N ARG A 112 11.87 -19.04 -20.96
CA ARG A 112 12.82 -19.57 -21.93
C ARG A 112 14.09 -18.73 -21.96
N LEU A 113 15.22 -19.33 -21.58
CA LEU A 113 16.56 -18.73 -21.55
C LEU A 113 16.69 -17.48 -20.66
N VAL A 114 15.65 -17.12 -19.90
CA VAL A 114 15.63 -15.94 -19.01
C VAL A 114 16.01 -16.28 -17.57
N TYR A 115 15.71 -17.51 -17.11
CA TYR A 115 15.85 -17.89 -15.70
C TYR A 115 17.26 -17.65 -15.10
N PRO A 116 18.37 -17.95 -15.82
CA PRO A 116 19.73 -17.66 -15.31
C PRO A 116 19.99 -16.17 -15.06
N PHE A 117 19.29 -15.27 -15.74
CA PHE A 117 19.48 -13.83 -15.64
C PHE A 117 18.66 -13.16 -14.53
N LEU A 118 17.72 -13.90 -13.92
CA LEU A 118 16.94 -13.39 -12.79
C LEU A 118 17.85 -13.25 -11.56
N GLY A 119 17.81 -12.08 -10.90
CA GLY A 119 18.54 -11.86 -9.65
C GLY A 119 17.99 -12.70 -8.50
N ASP A 120 16.71 -12.52 -8.18
CA ASP A 120 15.99 -13.27 -7.13
C ASP A 120 15.05 -14.30 -7.76
N ARG A 121 15.65 -15.38 -8.31
CA ARG A 121 14.93 -16.45 -9.03
C ARG A 121 13.77 -17.02 -8.22
N GLN A 122 13.97 -17.18 -6.92
CA GLN A 122 13.00 -17.79 -6.01
C GLN A 122 11.78 -16.88 -5.82
N ARG A 123 11.99 -15.60 -5.52
CA ARG A 123 10.90 -14.62 -5.41
C ARG A 123 10.12 -14.52 -6.72
N VAL A 124 10.82 -14.41 -7.85
CA VAL A 124 10.17 -14.28 -9.17
C VAL A 124 9.35 -15.52 -9.49
N THR A 125 9.91 -16.72 -9.32
CA THR A 125 9.19 -17.97 -9.58
C THR A 125 7.98 -18.13 -8.67
N HIS A 126 8.10 -17.79 -7.38
CA HIS A 126 6.99 -17.81 -6.45
C HIS A 126 5.89 -16.80 -6.84
N SER A 127 6.26 -15.57 -7.21
CA SER A 127 5.32 -14.55 -7.69
C SER A 127 4.56 -15.01 -8.93
N LEU A 128 5.27 -15.58 -9.91
CA LEU A 128 4.68 -16.13 -11.12
C LEU A 128 3.79 -17.35 -10.82
N ALA A 129 4.19 -18.22 -9.90
CA ALA A 129 3.41 -19.40 -9.53
C ALA A 129 2.05 -19.03 -8.93
N ARG A 130 1.93 -17.89 -8.22
CA ARG A 130 0.64 -17.38 -7.71
C ARG A 130 -0.33 -16.94 -8.81
N ARG A 131 0.15 -16.73 -10.02
CA ARG A 131 -0.66 -16.37 -11.20
C ARG A 131 -1.14 -17.60 -11.98
N LEU A 132 -0.75 -18.81 -11.57
CA LEU A 132 -1.24 -20.03 -12.21
C LEU A 132 -2.70 -20.30 -11.85
N ARG A 133 -3.50 -20.66 -12.85
CA ARG A 133 -4.80 -21.29 -12.67
C ARG A 133 -4.62 -22.68 -12.05
N PRO A 134 -5.66 -23.24 -11.38
CA PRO A 134 -5.63 -24.63 -10.94
C PRO A 134 -5.26 -25.58 -12.09
N GLY A 135 -4.22 -26.41 -11.90
CA GLY A 135 -3.70 -27.33 -12.92
C GLY A 135 -2.74 -26.69 -13.95
N GLY A 136 -2.46 -25.39 -13.85
CA GLY A 136 -1.48 -24.71 -14.71
C GLY A 136 -0.03 -25.15 -14.46
N ALA A 137 0.87 -24.75 -15.34
CA ALA A 137 2.30 -25.08 -15.24
C ALA A 137 3.23 -23.87 -15.43
N ILE A 138 4.35 -23.89 -14.73
CA ILE A 138 5.55 -23.14 -15.13
C ILE A 138 6.44 -24.05 -15.97
N VAL A 139 6.89 -23.57 -17.13
CA VAL A 139 7.90 -24.23 -17.96
C VAL A 139 9.17 -23.41 -18.00
N VAL A 140 10.28 -23.99 -17.53
CA VAL A 140 11.61 -23.36 -17.60
C VAL A 140 12.42 -24.10 -18.66
N ILE A 141 12.90 -23.36 -19.66
CA ILE A 141 13.76 -23.90 -20.73
C ILE A 141 15.12 -23.21 -20.63
N THR A 142 16.17 -23.96 -20.30
CA THR A 142 17.47 -23.37 -19.94
C THR A 142 18.64 -24.26 -20.34
N PRO A 143 19.80 -23.71 -20.72
CA PRO A 143 20.97 -24.53 -20.99
C PRO A 143 21.57 -25.09 -19.68
N LEU A 144 22.22 -26.25 -19.79
CA LEU A 144 22.88 -26.91 -18.66
C LEU A 144 24.38 -26.59 -18.63
N ALA A 145 24.91 -26.36 -17.43
CA ALA A 145 26.32 -26.02 -17.22
C ALA A 145 27.27 -27.12 -17.74
N ALA A 146 26.85 -28.38 -17.69
CA ALA A 146 27.62 -29.53 -18.22
C ALA A 146 27.82 -29.47 -19.75
N GLY A 147 26.84 -28.93 -20.49
CA GLY A 147 26.88 -28.78 -21.95
C GLY A 147 27.33 -27.41 -22.43
N THR A 148 27.65 -26.49 -21.51
CA THR A 148 27.94 -25.08 -21.82
C THR A 148 29.44 -24.77 -21.63
N PRO A 149 30.10 -24.14 -22.61
CA PRO A 149 31.50 -23.70 -22.49
C PRO A 149 31.75 -22.84 -21.24
N ALA A 150 32.96 -22.95 -20.66
CA ALA A 150 33.29 -22.33 -19.37
C ALA A 150 33.09 -20.81 -19.34
N ASP A 151 33.36 -20.13 -20.45
CA ASP A 151 33.20 -18.69 -20.66
C ASP A 151 31.74 -18.23 -20.77
N ARG A 152 30.79 -19.18 -20.85
CA ARG A 152 29.34 -18.94 -20.96
C ARG A 152 28.53 -19.63 -19.87
N ARG A 153 29.16 -20.14 -18.80
CA ARG A 153 28.44 -20.83 -17.72
C ARG A 153 27.49 -19.93 -16.94
N ASP A 154 27.68 -18.62 -17.00
CA ASP A 154 26.82 -17.60 -16.41
C ASP A 154 25.39 -17.57 -16.99
N ILE A 155 25.18 -18.20 -18.16
CA ILE A 155 23.87 -18.29 -18.81
C ILE A 155 23.24 -19.68 -18.69
N ALA A 156 23.78 -20.58 -17.86
CA ALA A 156 23.36 -21.97 -17.73
C ALA A 156 23.14 -22.38 -16.27
N LEU A 157 22.27 -23.38 -16.06
CA LEU A 157 22.03 -23.95 -14.73
C LEU A 157 22.83 -25.24 -14.54
N ASP A 158 23.37 -25.43 -13.34
CA ASP A 158 23.89 -26.73 -12.91
C ASP A 158 22.79 -27.58 -12.28
N GLU A 159 23.13 -28.82 -11.94
CA GLU A 159 22.18 -29.78 -11.37
C GLU A 159 21.67 -29.35 -9.98
N ASP A 160 22.45 -28.58 -9.23
CA ASP A 160 22.02 -28.02 -7.95
C ASP A 160 20.93 -26.99 -8.17
N GLU A 161 21.13 -26.02 -9.06
CA GLU A 161 20.10 -25.02 -9.40
C GLU A 161 18.81 -25.66 -9.96
N ILE A 162 18.92 -26.73 -10.74
CA ILE A 162 17.77 -27.49 -11.24
C ILE A 162 17.02 -28.18 -10.07
N ARG A 163 17.75 -28.83 -9.16
CA ARG A 163 17.15 -29.44 -7.96
C ARG A 163 16.38 -28.40 -7.13
N LEU A 164 17.00 -27.25 -6.89
CA LEU A 164 16.44 -26.17 -6.06
C LEU A 164 15.18 -25.52 -6.66
N LEU A 165 15.12 -25.45 -7.99
CA LEU A 165 13.91 -25.02 -8.69
C LEU A 165 12.81 -26.06 -8.59
N THR A 166 13.13 -27.35 -8.78
CA THR A 166 12.15 -28.44 -8.91
C THR A 166 11.56 -28.91 -7.58
N GLU A 167 12.32 -28.90 -6.48
CA GLU A 167 11.86 -29.35 -5.16
C GLU A 167 10.72 -28.51 -4.56
N ARG A 168 10.44 -27.33 -5.13
CA ARG A 168 9.33 -26.46 -4.71
C ARG A 168 7.99 -26.83 -5.33
N TRP A 169 7.93 -27.92 -6.07
CA TRP A 169 6.75 -28.34 -6.82
C TRP A 169 6.42 -29.78 -6.46
N LYS A 170 5.13 -30.09 -6.33
CA LYS A 170 4.72 -31.49 -6.11
C LYS A 170 5.06 -32.36 -7.31
N THR A 171 5.00 -31.77 -8.50
CA THR A 171 5.35 -32.44 -9.76
C THR A 171 6.38 -31.60 -10.51
N ALA A 172 7.52 -32.21 -10.82
CA ALA A 172 8.56 -31.62 -11.65
C ALA A 172 9.05 -32.67 -12.65
N GLU A 173 8.79 -32.44 -13.93
CA GLU A 173 9.23 -33.32 -15.02
C GLU A 173 10.36 -32.64 -15.81
N ARG A 174 11.37 -33.41 -16.23
CA ARG A 174 12.53 -32.91 -16.97
C ARG A 174 12.67 -33.65 -18.29
N PHE A 175 12.86 -32.87 -19.35
CA PHE A 175 13.08 -33.35 -20.71
C PHE A 175 14.33 -32.71 -21.32
N ASP A 176 14.98 -33.42 -22.24
CA ASP A 176 16.04 -32.84 -23.08
C ASP A 176 15.43 -32.27 -24.37
N ALA A 177 15.72 -31.00 -24.64
CA ALA A 177 15.30 -30.30 -25.83
C ALA A 177 16.53 -29.79 -26.59
N ASP A 178 17.19 -30.70 -27.30
CA ASP A 178 18.38 -30.44 -28.11
C ASP A 178 19.52 -29.77 -27.28
N GLY A 179 19.83 -30.35 -26.12
CA GLY A 179 20.86 -29.85 -25.20
C GLY A 179 20.41 -28.68 -24.30
N LEU A 180 19.11 -28.36 -24.28
CA LEU A 180 18.47 -27.56 -23.23
C LEU A 180 17.70 -28.48 -22.28
N ALA A 181 17.67 -28.14 -20.99
CA ALA A 181 16.70 -28.72 -20.07
C ALA A 181 15.37 -27.99 -20.23
N LEU A 182 14.29 -28.76 -20.46
CA LEU A 182 12.91 -28.30 -20.37
C LEU A 182 12.30 -28.90 -19.11
N LEU A 183 11.95 -28.03 -18.16
CA LEU A 183 11.33 -28.41 -16.89
C LEU A 183 9.86 -28.04 -16.90
N VAL A 184 8.97 -28.99 -16.64
CA VAL A 184 7.52 -28.74 -16.45
C VAL A 184 7.21 -28.85 -14.97
N LEU A 185 6.78 -27.74 -14.37
CA LEU A 185 6.60 -27.58 -12.93
C LEU A 185 5.12 -27.35 -12.62
N ARG A 186 4.52 -28.18 -11.76
CA ARG A 186 3.09 -28.13 -11.41
C ARG A 186 2.87 -28.26 -9.90
N ASP A 187 1.80 -27.62 -9.44
CA ASP A 187 1.38 -27.59 -8.04
C ASP A 187 2.50 -27.11 -7.10
N PRO A 188 2.74 -25.78 -7.03
CA PRO A 188 3.78 -25.25 -6.16
C PRO A 188 3.47 -25.61 -4.71
N LEU A 189 4.51 -25.94 -3.94
CA LEU A 189 4.39 -26.12 -2.50
C LEU A 189 3.99 -24.77 -1.87
N GLN A 190 2.89 -24.77 -1.13
CA GLN A 190 2.36 -23.59 -0.43
C GLN A 190 2.46 -23.72 1.09
N GLU A 191 3.09 -24.78 1.57
CA GLU A 191 3.18 -25.11 2.98
C GLU A 191 4.64 -25.26 3.40
N PHE A 192 4.88 -25.04 4.68
CA PHE A 192 6.14 -25.34 5.32
C PHE A 192 5.96 -26.53 6.27
N THR A 193 7.07 -27.16 6.62
CA THR A 193 7.09 -28.17 7.68
C THR A 193 8.31 -27.93 8.55
N ALA A 194 8.10 -27.78 9.86
CA ALA A 194 9.18 -27.76 10.83
C ALA A 194 9.72 -29.19 10.98
N VAL A 195 11.03 -29.36 10.74
CA VAL A 195 11.70 -30.66 10.79
C VAL A 195 12.86 -30.64 11.78
N GLU A 196 13.20 -31.79 12.34
CA GLU A 196 14.44 -32.00 13.09
C GLU A 196 15.49 -32.60 12.16
N LYS A 197 16.77 -32.29 12.40
CA LYS A 197 17.88 -32.95 11.70
C LYS A 197 18.01 -34.42 12.15
N GLU A 198 18.52 -35.29 11.30
CA GLU A 198 18.79 -36.70 11.64
C GLU A 198 20.03 -36.82 12.55
N GLY A 199 20.03 -37.77 13.48
CA GLY A 199 21.13 -38.04 14.44
C GLY A 199 20.83 -37.67 15.89
N GLU A 200 21.46 -38.38 16.84
CA GLU A 200 21.38 -38.04 18.28
C GLU A 200 22.17 -36.75 18.57
N PRO A 201 21.58 -35.76 19.26
CA PRO A 201 22.30 -34.56 19.64
C PRO A 201 23.51 -34.90 20.52
N SER A 202 24.63 -34.20 20.33
CA SER A 202 25.75 -34.30 21.26
C SER A 202 25.30 -33.84 22.66
N ALA A 203 25.92 -34.33 23.73
CA ALA A 203 25.57 -33.92 25.10
C ALA A 203 25.70 -32.40 25.35
N GLN A 204 26.41 -31.68 24.48
CA GLN A 204 26.60 -30.23 24.49
C GLN A 204 25.52 -29.48 23.69
N ALA A 205 24.79 -30.15 22.80
CA ALA A 205 23.68 -29.60 22.00
C ALA A 205 22.39 -29.33 22.82
N VAL A 206 22.49 -29.38 24.15
CA VAL A 206 21.43 -28.97 25.09
C VAL A 206 21.25 -27.45 25.07
N ALA A 207 22.28 -26.67 24.74
CA ALA A 207 22.20 -25.22 24.58
C ALA A 207 22.73 -24.80 23.20
N GLY A 208 21.86 -24.22 22.38
CA GLY A 208 22.22 -23.65 21.07
C GLY A 208 21.80 -22.19 20.95
N ALA A 209 22.36 -21.47 19.99
CA ALA A 209 21.99 -20.10 19.67
C ALA A 209 21.52 -20.00 18.22
N CYS A 210 20.42 -19.30 17.95
CA CYS A 210 19.93 -19.01 16.61
C CYS A 210 20.07 -17.51 16.35
N MET A 211 20.77 -17.13 15.30
CA MET A 211 20.97 -15.74 14.91
C MET A 211 19.94 -15.31 13.85
N VAL A 212 19.13 -14.31 14.17
CA VAL A 212 18.19 -13.70 13.22
C VAL A 212 18.82 -12.45 12.62
N VAL A 213 19.03 -12.46 11.31
CA VAL A 213 19.64 -11.37 10.54
C VAL A 213 18.67 -10.90 9.47
N THR A 214 18.47 -9.58 9.38
CA THR A 214 17.69 -8.95 8.31
C THR A 214 18.55 -8.02 7.46
N ASN A 215 18.29 -7.98 6.15
CA ASN A 215 18.90 -6.98 5.28
C ASN A 215 18.14 -5.66 5.26
N ALA A 216 18.66 -4.67 4.54
CA ALA A 216 18.03 -3.36 4.36
C ALA A 216 16.65 -3.43 3.66
N PHE A 217 16.28 -4.55 3.05
CA PHE A 217 14.95 -4.78 2.48
C PHE A 217 14.01 -5.49 3.46
N GLY A 218 14.48 -5.79 4.67
CA GLY A 218 13.70 -6.48 5.67
C GLY A 218 13.56 -7.99 5.47
N ARG A 219 14.34 -8.57 4.55
CA ARG A 219 14.36 -10.01 4.29
C ARG A 219 15.22 -10.69 5.34
N VAL A 220 14.83 -11.89 5.74
CA VAL A 220 15.60 -12.70 6.70
C VAL A 220 16.57 -13.62 5.98
N LEU A 221 17.77 -13.77 6.53
CA LEU A 221 18.78 -14.67 6.01
C LEU A 221 18.49 -16.11 6.45
N LEU A 222 18.42 -17.05 5.51
CA LEU A 222 18.38 -18.48 5.80
C LEU A 222 19.38 -19.24 4.94
N GLY A 223 19.98 -20.25 5.55
CA GLY A 223 20.95 -21.16 4.95
C GLY A 223 20.24 -22.44 4.57
N ARG A 224 20.51 -22.95 3.38
CA ARG A 224 20.07 -24.28 2.99
C ARG A 224 21.15 -25.28 3.39
N SER A 225 20.83 -26.13 4.35
CA SER A 225 21.71 -27.24 4.73
C SER A 225 21.86 -28.27 3.60
N SER A 226 22.91 -29.07 3.65
CA SER A 226 23.17 -30.20 2.74
C SER A 226 22.05 -31.26 2.72
N ASP A 227 21.21 -31.31 3.77
CA ASP A 227 20.03 -32.17 3.87
C ASP A 227 18.75 -31.52 3.29
N GLY A 228 18.89 -30.37 2.65
CA GLY A 228 17.81 -29.61 2.01
C GLY A 228 16.86 -28.90 2.99
N VAL A 229 17.28 -28.68 4.22
CA VAL A 229 16.50 -27.97 5.26
C VAL A 229 16.97 -26.52 5.37
N TRP A 230 16.03 -25.57 5.44
CA TRP A 230 16.33 -24.16 5.66
C TRP A 230 16.51 -23.84 7.14
N GLU A 231 17.52 -23.06 7.49
CA GLU A 231 17.83 -22.72 8.87
C GLU A 231 18.47 -21.33 9.02
N LEU A 232 18.30 -20.76 10.21
CA LEU A 232 19.02 -19.56 10.61
C LEU A 232 20.48 -19.92 10.87
N PRO A 233 21.42 -18.96 10.72
CA PRO A 233 22.77 -19.14 11.23
C PRO A 233 22.72 -19.49 12.71
N GLY A 234 23.48 -20.48 13.15
CA GLY A 234 23.44 -20.89 14.54
C GLY A 234 23.92 -22.30 14.84
N GLY A 235 24.44 -22.46 16.05
CA GLY A 235 25.04 -23.70 16.51
C GLY A 235 25.10 -23.81 18.02
N GLY A 236 25.98 -24.68 18.51
CA GLY A 236 26.12 -24.99 19.93
C GLY A 236 26.81 -23.87 20.70
N VAL A 237 26.41 -23.67 21.96
CA VAL A 237 27.11 -22.75 22.86
C VAL A 237 28.35 -23.43 23.44
N LEU A 238 29.54 -22.86 23.21
CA LEU A 238 30.80 -23.43 23.71
C LEU A 238 31.06 -23.06 25.18
N PRO A 239 31.92 -23.81 25.90
CA PRO A 239 32.29 -23.47 27.28
C PRO A 239 32.86 -22.05 27.39
N GLY A 240 32.20 -21.20 28.18
CA GLY A 240 32.59 -19.80 28.41
C GLY A 240 31.90 -18.78 27.50
N GLU A 241 31.09 -19.22 26.53
CA GLU A 241 30.26 -18.35 25.71
C GLU A 241 28.88 -18.10 26.34
N ASP A 242 28.32 -16.91 26.10
CA ASP A 242 26.89 -16.66 26.22
C ASP A 242 26.19 -16.81 24.85
N PHE A 243 24.85 -16.78 24.82
CA PHE A 243 24.10 -16.94 23.58
C PHE A 243 24.44 -15.89 22.50
N PRO A 244 24.55 -14.58 22.80
CA PRO A 244 25.00 -13.58 21.83
C PRO A 244 26.39 -13.88 21.25
N THR A 245 27.36 -14.25 22.09
CA THR A 245 28.71 -14.57 21.63
C THR A 245 28.71 -15.79 20.72
N ALA A 246 27.99 -16.84 21.09
CA ALA A 246 27.83 -18.03 20.24
C ALA A 246 27.15 -17.67 18.90
N ALA A 247 26.04 -16.93 18.91
CA ALA A 247 25.34 -16.54 17.70
C ALA A 247 26.20 -15.69 16.74
N VAL A 248 27.01 -14.77 17.27
CA VAL A 248 27.93 -13.95 16.48
C VAL A 248 29.05 -14.79 15.87
N ARG A 249 29.59 -15.76 16.63
CA ARG A 249 30.60 -16.69 16.12
C ARG A 249 30.03 -17.53 14.97
N GLU A 250 28.89 -18.18 15.19
CA GLU A 250 28.24 -19.04 14.19
C GLU A 250 27.87 -18.24 12.93
N LEU A 251 27.36 -17.01 13.07
CA LEU A 251 27.11 -16.13 11.93
C LEU A 251 28.39 -15.89 11.09
N ALA A 252 29.51 -15.63 11.75
CA ALA A 252 30.77 -15.38 11.06
C ALA A 252 31.32 -16.66 10.41
N GLU A 253 31.26 -17.79 11.11
CA GLU A 253 31.75 -19.10 10.64
C GLU A 253 30.92 -19.62 9.47
N GLU A 254 29.59 -19.57 9.56
CA GLU A 254 28.68 -20.18 8.58
C GLU A 254 28.40 -19.31 7.36
N THR A 255 28.42 -17.97 7.51
CA THR A 255 27.96 -17.06 6.45
C THR A 255 29.02 -16.05 6.00
N GLY A 256 30.12 -15.91 6.75
CA GLY A 256 31.12 -14.86 6.54
C GLY A 256 30.66 -13.44 6.90
N LEU A 257 29.47 -13.28 7.50
CA LEU A 257 28.98 -11.96 7.92
C LEU A 257 29.60 -11.56 9.27
N ALA A 258 29.93 -10.28 9.41
CA ALA A 258 30.49 -9.74 10.63
C ALA A 258 29.41 -9.01 11.45
N CYS A 259 29.25 -9.38 12.72
CA CYS A 259 28.40 -8.70 13.70
C CYS A 259 29.21 -8.49 14.97
N ARG A 260 29.04 -7.35 15.65
CA ARG A 260 29.68 -7.13 16.96
C ARG A 260 28.76 -7.69 18.05
N THR A 261 29.31 -8.28 19.10
CA THR A 261 28.50 -8.85 20.20
C THR A 261 27.58 -7.81 20.86
N GLU A 262 27.97 -6.53 20.89
CA GLU A 262 27.11 -5.44 21.38
C GLU A 262 25.89 -5.16 20.49
N ASP A 263 25.93 -5.57 19.23
CA ASP A 263 24.85 -5.46 18.25
C ASP A 263 24.05 -6.78 18.11
N ALA A 264 24.34 -7.78 18.96
CA ALA A 264 23.66 -9.07 18.99
C ALA A 264 22.86 -9.22 20.28
N HIS A 265 21.53 -9.17 20.17
CA HIS A 265 20.65 -9.12 21.34
C HIS A 265 19.90 -10.44 21.55
N LEU A 266 20.05 -11.04 22.73
CA LEU A 266 19.27 -12.20 23.14
C LEU A 266 17.81 -11.81 23.43
N VAL A 267 16.90 -12.24 22.57
CA VAL A 267 15.45 -11.93 22.62
C VAL A 267 14.75 -12.82 23.64
N ALA A 268 14.96 -14.13 23.55
CA ALA A 268 14.42 -15.11 24.50
C ALA A 268 15.26 -16.38 24.49
N ILE A 269 15.06 -17.20 25.52
CA ILE A 269 15.53 -18.58 25.55
C ILE A 269 14.31 -19.47 25.35
N LEU A 270 14.28 -20.23 24.27
CA LEU A 270 13.25 -21.22 23.99
C LEU A 270 13.64 -22.56 24.62
N GLN A 271 12.67 -23.26 25.18
CA GLN A 271 12.81 -24.60 25.74
C GLN A 271 11.80 -25.54 25.10
N ASP A 272 12.29 -26.53 24.36
CA ASP A 272 11.51 -27.62 23.77
C ASP A 272 12.08 -29.00 24.12
N ASP A 273 11.35 -30.04 23.68
CA ASP A 273 11.70 -31.44 23.85
C ASP A 273 12.09 -32.05 22.50
N ARG A 274 13.32 -32.56 22.38
CA ARG A 274 13.77 -33.38 21.25
C ARG A 274 13.97 -34.82 21.72
N GLY A 275 12.90 -35.61 21.65
CA GLY A 275 12.88 -36.96 22.22
C GLY A 275 13.05 -36.89 23.75
N PRO A 276 14.03 -37.60 24.37
CA PRO A 276 14.26 -37.54 25.81
C PRO A 276 15.06 -36.30 26.27
N LEU A 277 15.60 -35.50 25.34
CA LEU A 277 16.48 -34.37 25.65
C LEU A 277 15.70 -33.06 25.71
N ARG A 278 15.94 -32.30 26.79
CA ARG A 278 15.51 -30.91 26.91
C ARG A 278 16.51 -30.04 26.17
N ARG A 279 16.05 -29.27 25.17
CA ARG A 279 16.90 -28.34 24.43
C ARG A 279 16.55 -26.90 24.81
N LEU A 280 17.59 -26.08 24.92
CA LEU A 280 17.52 -24.64 25.12
C LEU A 280 18.08 -23.95 23.87
N SER A 281 17.31 -23.04 23.29
CA SER A 281 17.73 -22.25 22.13
C SER A 281 17.65 -20.76 22.46
N GLY A 282 18.80 -20.12 22.57
CA GLY A 282 18.88 -18.67 22.67
C GLY A 282 18.59 -18.03 21.31
N VAL A 283 17.50 -17.28 21.22
CA VAL A 283 17.15 -16.54 20.00
C VAL A 283 17.83 -15.19 20.07
N VAL A 284 18.81 -14.96 19.20
CA VAL A 284 19.60 -13.75 19.15
C VAL A 284 19.25 -12.98 17.88
N ARG A 285 19.08 -11.67 17.97
CA ARG A 285 18.83 -10.80 16.82
C ARG A 285 20.01 -9.85 16.60
N ALA A 286 20.53 -9.82 15.37
CA ALA A 286 21.51 -8.82 14.97
C ALA A 286 20.81 -7.51 14.62
N VAL A 287 21.22 -6.39 15.21
CA VAL A 287 20.74 -5.03 14.84
C VAL A 287 21.71 -4.29 13.93
N ALA A 288 22.97 -4.73 13.85
CA ALA A 288 23.94 -4.24 12.90
C ALA A 288 24.89 -5.37 12.48
N TRP A 289 25.24 -5.40 11.19
CA TRP A 289 26.16 -6.37 10.60
C TRP A 289 26.76 -5.81 9.31
N SER A 290 27.82 -6.43 8.81
CA SER A 290 28.42 -6.08 7.51
C SER A 290 28.94 -7.33 6.78
N GLY A 291 29.14 -7.20 5.47
CA GLY A 291 29.60 -8.29 4.59
C GLY A 291 28.55 -8.68 3.54
N GLU A 292 28.86 -9.72 2.76
CA GLU A 292 27.92 -10.37 1.84
C GLU A 292 27.82 -11.84 2.25
N PRO A 293 26.61 -12.41 2.38
CA PRO A 293 26.46 -13.79 2.79
C PRO A 293 27.01 -14.71 1.70
N ALA A 294 27.90 -15.60 2.09
CA ALA A 294 28.44 -16.66 1.25
C ALA A 294 28.66 -17.91 2.11
N VAL A 295 28.78 -19.09 1.51
CA VAL A 295 29.18 -20.29 2.26
C VAL A 295 30.71 -20.34 2.32
N PRO A 296 31.32 -20.17 3.50
CA PRO A 296 32.77 -20.27 3.62
C PRO A 296 33.24 -21.68 3.27
N GLU A 297 34.47 -21.80 2.76
CA GLU A 297 35.00 -23.08 2.24
C GLU A 297 34.93 -24.23 3.26
N GLN A 298 35.10 -23.90 4.54
CA GLN A 298 35.06 -24.84 5.65
C GLN A 298 33.65 -25.39 5.90
N GLU A 299 32.61 -24.64 5.55
CA GLU A 299 31.19 -24.94 5.84
C GLU A 299 30.41 -25.51 4.66
N ARG A 300 31.07 -25.70 3.50
CA ARG A 300 30.44 -26.29 2.29
C ARG A 300 29.93 -27.72 2.47
N HIS A 301 30.32 -28.37 3.56
CA HIS A 301 29.80 -29.69 3.92
C HIS A 301 28.49 -29.62 4.71
N LEU A 302 28.19 -28.49 5.35
CA LEU A 302 26.96 -28.25 6.12
C LEU A 302 25.92 -27.46 5.32
N PHE A 303 26.36 -26.46 4.55
CA PHE A 303 25.48 -25.56 3.82
C PHE A 303 25.76 -25.57 2.32
N GLU A 304 24.70 -25.60 1.53
CA GLU A 304 24.75 -25.43 0.08
C GLU A 304 24.85 -23.95 -0.29
N ARG A 305 24.06 -23.09 0.38
CA ARG A 305 23.97 -21.64 0.11
C ARG A 305 23.21 -20.87 1.18
N TRP A 306 23.35 -19.55 1.15
CA TRP A 306 22.61 -18.58 1.97
C TRP A 306 21.73 -17.69 1.08
N GLU A 307 20.49 -17.47 1.48
CA GLU A 307 19.50 -16.69 0.73
C GLU A 307 18.71 -15.73 1.63
N TRP A 308 18.31 -14.60 1.04
CA TRP A 308 17.42 -13.63 1.68
C TRP A 308 15.96 -13.94 1.32
N HIS A 309 15.12 -14.15 2.32
CA HIS A 309 13.71 -14.47 2.13
C HIS A 309 12.79 -13.37 2.66
N ASP A 310 11.77 -13.03 1.88
CA ASP A 310 10.67 -12.19 2.37
C ASP A 310 9.90 -12.95 3.48
N LEU A 311 9.58 -12.28 4.59
CA LEU A 311 8.94 -12.90 5.76
C LEU A 311 7.63 -13.62 5.39
N HIS A 312 6.82 -13.03 4.51
CA HIS A 312 5.55 -13.63 4.08
C HIS A 312 5.73 -14.92 3.27
N ALA A 313 6.90 -15.14 2.67
CA ALA A 313 7.19 -16.31 1.84
C ALA A 313 7.66 -17.51 2.69
N LEU A 314 8.02 -17.30 3.96
CA LEU A 314 8.53 -18.35 4.85
C LEU A 314 7.53 -19.50 5.01
N ALA A 315 6.23 -19.20 5.08
CA ALA A 315 5.18 -20.21 5.21
C ALA A 315 5.06 -21.14 3.99
N ALA A 316 5.69 -20.80 2.86
CA ALA A 316 5.74 -21.61 1.63
C ALA A 316 7.17 -22.09 1.30
N LEU A 317 8.10 -22.01 2.25
CA LEU A 317 9.52 -22.31 2.02
C LEU A 317 9.84 -23.82 2.03
N GLY A 318 8.86 -24.67 2.40
CA GLY A 318 9.06 -26.11 2.54
C GLY A 318 9.66 -26.49 3.90
N ARG A 319 10.72 -27.30 3.91
CA ARG A 319 11.32 -27.82 5.15
C ARG A 319 12.17 -26.76 5.84
N ILE A 320 11.80 -26.40 7.08
CA ILE A 320 12.53 -25.45 7.92
C ILE A 320 12.97 -26.17 9.20
N PHE A 321 14.20 -25.94 9.64
CA PHE A 321 14.71 -26.53 10.88
C PHE A 321 13.91 -26.01 12.08
N SER A 322 13.46 -26.91 12.96
CA SER A 322 12.49 -26.60 14.00
C SER A 322 12.93 -25.46 14.94
N PRO A 323 14.16 -25.44 15.49
CA PRO A 323 14.67 -24.29 16.25
C PRO A 323 14.61 -22.97 15.48
N SER A 324 14.99 -22.98 14.21
CA SER A 324 14.95 -21.79 13.36
C SER A 324 13.51 -21.34 13.11
N ALA A 325 12.59 -22.26 12.83
CA ALA A 325 11.17 -21.94 12.67
C ALA A 325 10.57 -21.33 13.94
N GLN A 326 10.89 -21.89 15.11
CA GLN A 326 10.44 -21.36 16.40
C GLN A 326 11.06 -19.99 16.70
N ALA A 327 12.33 -19.77 16.38
CA ALA A 327 13.01 -18.49 16.51
C ALA A 327 12.39 -17.42 15.59
N LEU A 328 12.15 -17.74 14.32
CA LEU A 328 11.49 -16.87 13.35
C LEU A 328 10.08 -16.49 13.82
N ASN A 329 9.29 -17.46 14.27
CA ASN A 329 7.94 -17.23 14.78
C ASN A 329 7.93 -16.52 16.15
N LEU A 330 9.00 -16.61 16.93
CA LEU A 330 9.16 -15.80 18.14
C LEU A 330 9.40 -14.33 17.79
N VAL A 331 10.31 -14.06 16.85
CA VAL A 331 10.65 -12.68 16.42
C VAL A 331 9.49 -12.05 15.65
N TRP A 332 8.82 -12.83 14.79
CA TRP A 332 7.65 -12.41 14.03
C TRP A 332 6.47 -13.37 14.26
N PRO A 333 5.67 -13.17 15.33
CA PRO A 333 4.55 -14.04 15.65
C PRO A 333 3.55 -14.21 14.51
N GLY A 334 3.27 -15.46 14.13
CA GLY A 334 2.31 -15.81 13.08
C GLY A 334 2.91 -15.94 11.68
N VAL A 335 4.21 -15.67 11.51
CA VAL A 335 4.91 -15.83 10.21
C VAL A 335 4.99 -17.30 9.77
N LEU A 336 5.03 -18.23 10.73
CA LEU A 336 5.01 -19.68 10.53
C LEU A 336 3.90 -20.29 11.40
N PRO A 337 2.65 -20.30 10.91
CA PRO A 337 1.50 -20.79 11.69
C PRO A 337 1.56 -22.30 11.92
N GLY A 338 0.94 -22.78 13.00
CA GLY A 338 0.80 -24.22 13.27
C GLY A 338 2.01 -24.90 13.90
N LEU A 339 3.05 -24.14 14.30
CA LEU A 339 4.18 -24.68 15.05
C LEU A 339 3.75 -25.27 16.41
N PRO A 340 4.41 -26.35 16.88
CA PRO A 340 4.14 -26.92 18.19
C PRO A 340 4.48 -25.91 19.29
N PRO A 341 3.79 -25.96 20.45
CA PRO A 341 4.06 -25.03 21.54
C PRO A 341 5.46 -25.24 22.13
N VAL A 342 6.20 -24.15 22.30
CA VAL A 342 7.51 -24.10 22.96
C VAL A 342 7.43 -23.22 24.20
N HIS A 343 8.16 -23.57 25.26
CA HIS A 343 8.25 -22.69 26.43
C HIS A 343 9.26 -21.59 26.14
N ALA A 344 8.83 -20.33 26.14
CA ALA A 344 9.72 -19.19 25.94
C ALA A 344 10.01 -18.50 27.28
N TYR A 345 11.28 -18.38 27.64
CA TYR A 345 11.77 -17.53 28.71
C TYR A 345 12.26 -16.20 28.11
N PRO A 346 11.41 -15.17 28.05
CA PRO A 346 11.85 -13.87 27.57
C PRO A 346 12.92 -13.33 28.51
N VAL A 347 14.04 -12.88 27.95
CA VAL A 347 15.13 -12.32 28.76
C VAL A 347 14.76 -10.89 29.10
N ALA A 348 14.19 -10.69 30.29
CA ALA A 348 13.76 -9.40 30.80
C ALA A 348 14.95 -8.53 31.24
N GLY A 349 15.79 -8.09 30.30
CA GLY A 349 16.58 -6.88 30.46
C GLY A 349 15.81 -5.76 29.78
N GLN A 350 15.01 -4.99 30.54
CA GLN A 350 14.12 -3.92 30.04
C GLN A 350 13.59 -4.23 28.64
N ARG A 351 12.47 -4.94 28.47
CA ARG A 351 11.77 -4.93 27.18
C ARG A 351 11.56 -3.47 26.79
N PRO A 352 12.31 -2.94 25.84
CA PRO A 352 11.99 -1.66 25.29
C PRO A 352 10.75 -1.95 24.45
N PRO A 353 9.78 -1.04 24.38
CA PRO A 353 8.52 -1.30 23.70
C PRO A 353 8.66 -1.76 22.23
N VAL A 354 9.86 -1.62 21.65
CA VAL A 354 10.52 -2.57 20.74
C VAL A 354 12.02 -2.57 21.07
N ASP A 355 12.73 -3.70 21.10
CA ASP A 355 14.14 -3.83 21.53
C ASP A 355 15.07 -2.68 21.05
N GLY A 356 15.88 -2.14 21.96
CA GLY A 356 16.71 -0.94 21.81
C GLY A 356 16.00 0.42 21.94
N GLU A 357 14.68 0.49 22.23
CA GLU A 357 13.98 1.78 22.38
C GLU A 357 14.50 2.62 23.58
N PRO A 358 14.91 3.88 23.37
CA PRO A 358 15.32 4.77 24.46
C PRO A 358 14.19 4.99 25.47
N PRO A 359 14.44 5.02 26.80
CA PRO A 359 13.41 5.30 27.80
C PRO A 359 12.62 6.60 27.55
N GLN A 360 13.26 7.59 26.91
CA GLN A 360 12.62 8.82 26.47
C GLN A 360 11.51 8.59 25.44
N ALA A 361 11.74 7.72 24.44
CA ALA A 361 10.75 7.38 23.42
C ALA A 361 9.51 6.72 24.04
N ALA A 362 9.69 5.79 24.98
CA ALA A 362 8.58 5.16 25.71
C ALA A 362 7.76 6.15 26.57
N ARG A 363 8.40 7.19 27.14
CA ARG A 363 7.67 8.27 27.83
C ARG A 363 6.92 9.16 26.84
N LEU A 364 7.55 9.54 25.73
CA LEU A 364 6.94 10.39 24.71
C LEU A 364 5.74 9.71 24.05
N ARG A 365 5.81 8.41 23.74
CA ARG A 365 4.67 7.66 23.20
C ARG A 365 3.47 7.61 24.15
N ARG A 366 3.71 7.37 25.45
CA ARG A 366 2.63 7.43 26.46
C ARG A 366 2.01 8.82 26.50
N ARG A 367 2.83 9.87 26.56
CA ARG A 367 2.37 11.26 26.55
C ARG A 367 1.59 11.62 25.28
N MET A 368 2.03 11.14 24.11
CA MET A 368 1.31 11.29 22.84
C MET A 368 -0.11 10.75 22.97
N THR A 369 -0.28 9.50 23.46
CA THR A 369 -1.61 8.92 23.63
C THR A 369 -2.46 9.62 24.70
N GLU A 370 -1.86 10.08 25.80
CA GLU A 370 -2.55 10.88 26.82
C GLU A 370 -3.03 12.23 26.26
N ASN A 371 -2.23 12.88 25.39
CA ASN A 371 -2.61 14.12 24.73
C ASN A 371 -3.78 13.92 23.76
N ILE A 372 -3.77 12.83 22.98
CA ILE A 372 -4.85 12.46 22.06
C ILE A 372 -6.17 12.37 22.85
N LEU A 373 -6.19 11.60 23.94
CA LEU A 373 -7.37 11.46 24.79
C LEU A 373 -7.79 12.77 25.44
N ARG A 374 -6.83 13.59 25.91
CA ARG A 374 -7.11 14.90 26.53
C ARG A 374 -7.75 15.88 25.56
N ARG A 375 -7.46 15.77 24.26
CA ARG A 375 -8.07 16.57 23.20
C ARG A 375 -9.47 16.11 22.80
N GLY A 376 -10.00 15.05 23.43
CA GLY A 376 -11.37 14.58 23.22
C GLY A 376 -11.51 13.53 22.11
N TYR A 377 -10.41 13.10 21.48
CA TYR A 377 -10.46 12.00 20.52
C TYR A 377 -10.75 10.68 21.25
N SER A 378 -11.87 10.06 20.91
CA SER A 378 -12.29 8.78 21.46
C SER A 378 -11.78 7.65 20.56
N LEU A 379 -10.90 6.80 21.10
CA LEU A 379 -10.34 5.65 20.40
C LEU A 379 -10.73 4.37 21.15
N SER A 380 -11.02 3.30 20.42
CA SER A 380 -11.22 1.98 21.03
C SER A 380 -9.96 1.48 21.74
N ALA A 381 -10.15 0.61 22.72
CA ALA A 381 -9.05 0.05 23.52
C ALA A 381 -7.97 -0.65 22.66
N PRO A 382 -8.31 -1.47 21.63
CA PRO A 382 -7.31 -2.08 20.76
C PRO A 382 -6.46 -1.06 19.99
N VAL A 383 -7.07 0.02 19.48
CA VAL A 383 -6.36 1.06 18.74
C VAL A 383 -5.43 1.85 19.67
N LEU A 384 -5.92 2.18 20.87
CA LEU A 384 -5.10 2.82 21.89
C LEU A 384 -3.90 1.94 22.31
N GLU A 385 -4.11 0.63 22.49
CA GLU A 385 -3.03 -0.34 22.78
C GLU A 385 -2.00 -0.37 21.66
N ALA A 386 -2.43 -0.35 20.38
CA ALA A 386 -1.53 -0.28 19.24
C ALA A 386 -0.68 1.00 19.26
N LEU A 387 -1.29 2.17 19.47
CA LEU A 387 -0.56 3.44 19.58
C LEU A 387 0.41 3.49 20.77
N GLN A 388 0.15 2.72 21.84
CA GLN A 388 1.02 2.59 23.00
C GLN A 388 2.15 1.56 22.81
N SER A 389 2.03 0.69 21.80
CA SER A 389 2.95 -0.42 21.56
C SER A 389 3.86 -0.19 20.36
N VAL A 390 3.32 0.27 19.24
CA VAL A 390 4.08 0.41 17.98
C VAL A 390 5.02 1.64 18.06
N PRO A 391 6.33 1.48 17.78
CA PRO A 391 7.32 2.52 18.00
C PRO A 391 7.35 3.52 16.83
N ARG A 392 6.47 4.53 16.86
CA ARG A 392 6.34 5.56 15.80
C ARG A 392 7.67 6.13 15.29
N HIS A 393 8.62 6.40 16.19
CA HIS A 393 9.96 6.91 15.83
C HIS A 393 10.78 5.99 14.91
N ARG A 394 10.55 4.67 14.91
CA ARG A 394 11.22 3.74 13.97
C ARG A 394 10.69 3.86 12.55
N TYR A 395 9.50 4.42 12.38
CA TYR A 395 8.92 4.73 11.07
C TYR A 395 9.22 6.16 10.60
N ALA A 396 9.90 6.94 11.45
CA ALA A 396 10.38 8.29 11.17
C ALA A 396 11.79 8.54 11.76
N PRO A 397 12.81 7.70 11.46
CA PRO A 397 14.17 7.85 11.97
C PRO A 397 14.87 9.16 11.59
N GLU A 398 14.34 9.90 10.62
CA GLU A 398 14.92 11.15 10.11
C GLU A 398 14.70 12.35 11.03
N VAL A 399 13.78 12.24 12.01
CA VAL A 399 13.41 13.35 12.90
C VAL A 399 13.70 13.04 14.37
N PRO A 400 13.87 14.08 15.22
CA PRO A 400 13.99 13.89 16.66
C PRO A 400 12.77 13.16 17.27
N LEU A 401 12.98 12.47 18.40
CA LEU A 401 11.93 11.73 19.09
C LEU A 401 10.72 12.60 19.45
N GLU A 402 10.95 13.86 19.83
CA GLU A 402 9.90 14.82 20.16
C GLU A 402 8.99 15.09 18.97
N THR A 403 9.57 15.22 17.76
CA THR A 403 8.81 15.41 16.52
C THR A 403 8.10 14.13 16.10
N ALA A 404 8.76 12.97 16.22
CA ALA A 404 8.16 11.69 15.88
C ALA A 404 6.94 11.37 16.74
N TYR A 405 6.94 11.76 18.01
CA TYR A 405 5.86 11.53 18.98
C TYR A 405 4.97 12.76 19.23
N ASP A 406 5.06 13.78 18.39
CA ASP A 406 4.05 14.83 18.39
C ASP A 406 2.71 14.24 17.94
N ASP A 407 1.66 14.49 18.73
CA ASP A 407 0.36 13.89 18.46
C ASP A 407 -0.33 14.48 17.22
N ASN A 408 -0.03 15.73 16.86
CA ASN A 408 -0.72 16.52 15.84
C ASN A 408 0.09 16.75 14.56
N LEU A 409 1.41 16.56 14.59
CA LEU A 409 2.26 16.80 13.42
C LEU A 409 2.27 15.59 12.48
N ALA A 410 2.06 15.87 11.19
CA ALA A 410 2.46 14.97 10.13
C ALA A 410 3.97 15.11 9.87
N VAL A 411 4.71 14.01 9.89
CA VAL A 411 6.15 14.00 9.66
C VAL A 411 6.42 13.79 8.17
N VAL A 412 6.87 14.83 7.47
CA VAL A 412 7.21 14.73 6.04
C VAL A 412 8.44 13.84 5.85
N THR A 413 8.32 12.80 5.04
CA THR A 413 9.37 11.81 4.75
C THR A 413 9.98 11.99 3.37
N LEU A 414 9.24 12.57 2.41
CA LEU A 414 9.73 12.83 1.06
C LEU A 414 9.20 14.17 0.52
N ARG A 415 10.06 14.88 -0.21
CA ARG A 415 9.72 16.10 -0.95
C ARG A 415 10.11 15.93 -2.42
N ASN A 416 9.34 16.54 -3.33
CA ASN A 416 9.72 16.63 -4.74
C ASN A 416 10.78 17.73 -4.98
N GLU A 417 11.21 17.89 -6.23
CA GLU A 417 12.22 18.90 -6.64
C GLU A 417 11.80 20.35 -6.35
N GLU A 418 10.49 20.61 -6.30
CA GLU A 418 9.90 21.92 -5.97
C GLU A 418 9.80 22.15 -4.45
N GLY A 419 10.23 21.19 -3.63
CA GLY A 419 10.17 21.26 -2.17
C GLY A 419 8.80 20.92 -1.56
N ARG A 420 7.81 20.51 -2.36
CA ARG A 420 6.48 20.10 -1.89
C ARG A 420 6.54 18.72 -1.25
N ALA A 421 5.81 18.52 -0.15
CA ALA A 421 5.72 17.23 0.52
C ALA A 421 4.94 16.25 -0.35
N VAL A 422 5.52 15.07 -0.61
CA VAL A 422 4.91 14.00 -1.43
C VAL A 422 4.79 12.67 -0.68
N SER A 423 5.35 12.56 0.52
CA SER A 423 5.13 11.46 1.45
C SER A 423 5.26 11.98 2.89
N SER A 424 4.46 11.44 3.79
CA SER A 424 4.53 11.73 5.21
C SER A 424 4.01 10.57 6.08
N VAL A 425 4.43 10.55 7.34
CA VAL A 425 3.75 9.80 8.40
C VAL A 425 2.70 10.72 9.02
N SER A 426 1.43 10.46 8.76
CA SER A 426 0.29 11.26 9.23
C SER A 426 0.25 11.42 10.76
N ALA A 427 -0.42 12.48 11.24
CA ALA A 427 -0.62 12.71 12.67
C ALA A 427 -1.22 11.48 13.38
N SER A 428 -0.74 11.18 14.58
CA SER A 428 -1.10 9.93 15.28
C SER A 428 -2.57 9.90 15.73
N TRP A 429 -3.16 11.05 16.09
CA TRP A 429 -4.59 11.13 16.40
C TRP A 429 -5.44 10.73 15.19
N LEU A 430 -5.05 11.19 13.99
CA LEU A 430 -5.79 10.95 12.76
C LEU A 430 -5.69 9.50 12.31
N GLN A 431 -4.49 8.91 12.38
CA GLN A 431 -4.28 7.48 12.12
C GLN A 431 -5.10 6.61 13.07
N GLY A 432 -5.11 6.96 14.37
CA GLY A 432 -5.94 6.28 15.36
C GLY A 432 -7.43 6.33 14.99
N THR A 433 -7.96 7.54 14.73
CA THR A 433 -9.36 7.73 14.37
C THR A 433 -9.75 6.97 13.09
N MET A 434 -8.91 7.02 12.05
CA MET A 434 -9.19 6.32 10.79
C MET A 434 -9.14 4.81 10.95
N ILE A 435 -8.18 4.28 11.71
CA ILE A 435 -8.13 2.85 12.03
C ILE A 435 -9.36 2.42 12.82
N ASP A 436 -9.84 3.23 13.76
CA ASP A 436 -11.03 2.90 14.56
C ASP A 436 -12.31 2.87 13.70
N GLY A 437 -12.39 3.76 12.70
CA GLY A 437 -13.46 3.79 11.70
C GLY A 437 -13.57 2.51 10.85
N LEU A 438 -12.48 1.75 10.71
CA LEU A 438 -12.49 0.44 10.03
C LEU A 438 -13.17 -0.66 10.87
N ARG A 439 -13.42 -0.40 12.16
CA ARG A 439 -13.90 -1.37 13.15
C ARG A 439 -13.09 -2.68 13.19
N PRO A 440 -11.74 -2.62 13.21
CA PRO A 440 -10.88 -3.77 13.03
C PRO A 440 -11.06 -4.82 14.13
N GLN A 441 -11.03 -6.09 13.73
CA GLN A 441 -11.10 -7.24 14.63
C GLN A 441 -9.90 -8.18 14.42
N PRO A 442 -9.50 -8.93 15.46
CA PRO A 442 -8.48 -9.96 15.31
C PRO A 442 -8.83 -10.98 14.22
N GLY A 443 -7.87 -11.28 13.34
CA GLY A 443 -8.01 -12.24 12.24
C GLY A 443 -8.33 -11.62 10.88
N MET A 444 -8.74 -10.35 10.84
CA MET A 444 -9.07 -9.64 9.60
C MET A 444 -7.85 -9.44 8.68
N THR A 445 -8.11 -9.40 7.37
CA THR A 445 -7.15 -9.03 6.34
C THR A 445 -7.53 -7.67 5.76
N MET A 446 -6.64 -6.69 5.97
CA MET A 446 -6.90 -5.29 5.62
C MET A 446 -6.03 -4.82 4.46
N LEU A 447 -6.51 -3.83 3.72
CA LEU A 447 -5.74 -3.09 2.73
C LEU A 447 -5.51 -1.65 3.19
N GLU A 448 -4.26 -1.20 3.12
CA GLU A 448 -3.88 0.21 3.15
C GLU A 448 -3.45 0.66 1.75
N VAL A 449 -3.88 1.85 1.35
CA VAL A 449 -3.44 2.48 0.11
C VAL A 449 -2.78 3.83 0.43
N GLY A 450 -1.51 3.97 0.06
CA GLY A 450 -0.59 4.99 0.54
C GLY A 450 0.23 4.43 1.71
N SER A 451 1.51 4.12 1.45
CA SER A 451 2.35 3.41 2.41
C SER A 451 3.22 4.36 3.22
N GLY A 452 3.32 4.12 4.51
CA GLY A 452 4.30 4.76 5.39
C GLY A 452 4.87 3.81 6.46
N GLY A 453 4.47 2.54 6.41
CA GLY A 453 4.80 1.50 7.39
C GLY A 453 4.11 1.66 8.75
N PHE A 454 4.08 2.86 9.33
CA PHE A 454 3.55 3.04 10.69
C PHE A 454 2.06 2.72 10.79
N ASN A 455 1.24 3.24 9.87
CA ASN A 455 -0.21 3.03 9.90
C ASN A 455 -0.57 1.57 9.58
N ALA A 456 0.08 0.96 8.57
CA ALA A 456 0.02 -0.49 8.34
C ALA A 456 0.36 -1.31 9.58
N GLU A 457 1.42 -0.94 10.32
CA GLU A 457 1.84 -1.68 11.51
C GLU A 457 0.87 -1.48 12.68
N LEU A 458 0.32 -0.28 12.88
CA LEU A 458 -0.76 -0.05 13.84
C LEU A 458 -1.95 -0.95 13.53
N LEU A 459 -2.39 -0.98 12.27
CA LEU A 459 -3.50 -1.81 11.83
C LEU A 459 -3.18 -3.31 12.03
N ALA A 460 -1.97 -3.74 11.65
CA ALA A 460 -1.49 -5.10 11.82
C ALA A 460 -1.43 -5.54 13.29
N HIS A 461 -1.09 -4.61 14.20
CA HIS A 461 -1.14 -4.86 15.63
C HIS A 461 -2.57 -5.14 16.11
N VAL A 462 -3.54 -4.34 15.66
CA VAL A 462 -4.95 -4.49 16.05
C VAL A 462 -5.55 -5.79 15.50
N VAL A 463 -5.39 -6.07 14.20
CA VAL A 463 -5.94 -7.29 13.57
C VAL A 463 -5.13 -8.54 13.88
N GLY A 464 -3.87 -8.40 14.28
CA GLY A 464 -3.07 -9.52 14.79
C GLY A 464 -3.54 -9.98 16.16
N GLY A 465 -3.89 -9.06 17.05
CA GLY A 465 -4.22 -9.37 18.45
C GLY A 465 -3.15 -10.22 19.14
N ARG A 466 -3.51 -10.90 20.24
CA ARG A 466 -2.54 -11.74 21.00
C ARG A 466 -2.22 -13.09 20.33
N ARG A 467 -3.11 -13.60 19.48
CA ARG A 467 -3.02 -14.93 18.85
C ARG A 467 -3.68 -15.02 17.46
N GLY A 468 -4.10 -13.90 16.89
CA GLY A 468 -4.76 -13.86 15.59
C GLY A 468 -3.77 -13.94 14.43
N HIS A 469 -4.28 -14.34 13.27
CA HIS A 469 -3.55 -14.43 12.01
C HIS A 469 -3.86 -13.25 11.08
N GLY A 470 -4.39 -12.14 11.60
CA GLY A 470 -4.72 -10.97 10.79
C GLY A 470 -3.50 -10.39 10.08
N ARG A 471 -3.71 -9.80 8.91
CA ARG A 471 -2.63 -9.31 8.03
C ARG A 471 -3.02 -7.98 7.41
N VAL A 472 -2.01 -7.24 6.98
CA VAL A 472 -2.19 -5.97 6.26
C VAL A 472 -1.40 -6.00 4.97
N VAL A 473 -2.08 -5.72 3.86
CA VAL A 473 -1.44 -5.40 2.59
C VAL A 473 -1.39 -3.88 2.49
N THR A 474 -0.24 -3.30 2.15
CA THR A 474 -0.10 -1.86 1.93
C THR A 474 0.46 -1.60 0.54
N VAL A 475 -0.14 -0.67 -0.20
CA VAL A 475 0.22 -0.34 -1.60
C VAL A 475 0.70 1.10 -1.69
N ASP A 476 1.79 1.32 -2.42
CA ASP A 476 2.23 2.67 -2.80
C ASP A 476 2.77 2.69 -4.22
N ILE A 477 2.61 3.84 -4.89
CA ILE A 477 3.06 4.06 -6.26
C ILE A 477 4.56 4.36 -6.33
N ASP A 478 5.15 4.84 -5.24
CA ASP A 478 6.55 5.26 -5.21
C ASP A 478 7.46 4.11 -4.71
N PRO A 479 8.39 3.62 -5.55
CA PRO A 479 9.28 2.51 -5.18
C PRO A 479 10.18 2.84 -3.97
N TYR A 480 10.52 4.11 -3.75
CA TYR A 480 11.28 4.52 -2.57
C TYR A 480 10.46 4.31 -1.29
N VAL A 481 9.18 4.68 -1.33
CA VAL A 481 8.26 4.55 -0.19
C VAL A 481 8.01 3.07 0.15
N VAL A 482 7.83 2.24 -0.87
CA VAL A 482 7.68 0.77 -0.69
C VAL A 482 8.94 0.16 -0.11
N HIS A 483 10.12 0.50 -0.64
CA HIS A 483 11.40 -0.01 -0.14
C HIS A 483 11.60 0.37 1.32
N ARG A 484 11.39 1.65 1.65
CA ARG A 484 11.43 2.17 3.01
C ARG A 484 10.48 1.42 3.93
N THR A 485 9.25 1.19 3.51
CA THR A 485 8.26 0.48 4.33
C THR A 485 8.69 -0.95 4.63
N ARG A 486 9.19 -1.69 3.63
CA ARG A 486 9.69 -3.07 3.82
C ARG A 486 10.85 -3.12 4.81
N GLN A 487 11.79 -2.17 4.71
CA GLN A 487 12.88 -2.05 5.66
C GLN A 487 12.38 -1.87 7.10
N LEU A 488 11.57 -0.82 7.33
CA LEU A 488 11.18 -0.44 8.69
C LEU A 488 10.23 -1.45 9.33
N THR A 489 9.34 -2.08 8.56
CA THR A 489 8.43 -3.12 9.07
C THR A 489 9.15 -4.42 9.41
N ALA A 490 10.27 -4.74 8.75
CA ALA A 490 11.09 -5.86 9.19
C ALA A 490 11.98 -5.53 10.39
N GLU A 491 12.51 -4.31 10.46
CA GLU A 491 13.30 -3.84 11.60
C GLU A 491 12.45 -3.74 12.87
N ALA A 492 11.29 -3.09 12.79
CA ALA A 492 10.50 -2.70 13.96
C ALA A 492 9.03 -3.18 13.94
N GLY A 493 8.59 -3.85 12.88
CA GLY A 493 7.22 -4.32 12.72
C GLY A 493 7.02 -5.79 13.11
N SER A 494 5.78 -6.23 13.02
CA SER A 494 5.33 -7.53 13.50
C SER A 494 5.48 -8.68 12.51
N GLY A 495 5.91 -8.38 11.27
CA GLY A 495 5.99 -9.34 10.17
C GLY A 495 4.64 -9.64 9.50
N ARG A 496 3.56 -8.93 9.89
CA ARG A 496 2.20 -9.10 9.34
C ARG A 496 1.86 -8.14 8.20
N VAL A 497 2.73 -7.17 7.93
CA VAL A 497 2.58 -6.17 6.87
C VAL A 497 3.26 -6.67 5.59
N THR A 498 2.55 -6.63 4.47
CA THR A 498 3.09 -6.89 3.14
C THR A 498 2.99 -5.61 2.30
N ALA A 499 4.14 -4.99 2.02
CA ALA A 499 4.19 -3.79 1.19
C ALA A 499 4.37 -4.15 -0.29
N VAL A 500 3.53 -3.55 -1.14
CA VAL A 500 3.39 -3.81 -2.58
C VAL A 500 3.60 -2.50 -3.34
N LEU A 501 4.32 -2.57 -4.45
CA LEU A 501 4.45 -1.46 -5.39
C LEU A 501 3.29 -1.54 -6.38
N GLY A 502 2.53 -0.48 -6.55
CA GLY A 502 1.39 -0.44 -7.46
C GLY A 502 0.61 0.88 -7.42
N ASP A 503 -0.23 1.14 -8.42
CA ASP A 503 -1.16 2.27 -8.37
C ASP A 503 -2.29 1.95 -7.40
N GLY A 504 -2.37 2.71 -6.31
CA GLY A 504 -3.37 2.55 -5.28
C GLY A 504 -4.82 2.68 -5.75
N ALA A 505 -5.07 3.38 -6.87
CA ALA A 505 -6.38 3.44 -7.48
C ALA A 505 -6.88 2.05 -7.95
N LEU A 506 -5.98 1.10 -8.22
CA LEU A 506 -6.33 -0.27 -8.61
C LEU A 506 -6.48 -1.21 -7.40
N GLY A 507 -6.30 -0.71 -6.18
CA GLY A 507 -6.27 -1.55 -4.97
C GLY A 507 -5.05 -2.47 -4.95
N ALA A 508 -5.26 -3.76 -4.68
CA ALA A 508 -4.20 -4.77 -4.62
C ALA A 508 -4.65 -6.10 -5.27
N PRO A 509 -4.92 -6.13 -6.59
CA PRO A 509 -5.57 -7.27 -7.27
C PRO A 509 -4.84 -8.61 -7.05
N GLY A 510 -3.50 -8.60 -7.03
CA GLY A 510 -2.69 -9.79 -6.76
C GLY A 510 -2.69 -10.28 -5.31
N HIS A 511 -3.42 -9.63 -4.40
CA HIS A 511 -3.41 -9.88 -2.96
C HIS A 511 -4.80 -9.94 -2.32
N VAL A 512 -5.87 -9.84 -3.12
CA VAL A 512 -7.24 -9.87 -2.62
C VAL A 512 -7.56 -11.26 -2.04
N PRO A 513 -8.10 -11.35 -0.81
CA PRO A 513 -8.64 -12.59 -0.28
C PRO A 513 -9.85 -13.09 -1.09
N ALA A 514 -10.22 -14.36 -0.93
CA ALA A 514 -11.35 -14.95 -1.67
C ALA A 514 -12.68 -14.18 -1.51
N ASP A 515 -12.93 -13.62 -0.31
CA ASP A 515 -14.14 -12.88 0.03
C ASP A 515 -13.95 -11.35 0.01
N GLY A 516 -12.79 -10.87 -0.47
CA GLY A 516 -12.38 -9.46 -0.39
C GLY A 516 -11.64 -9.11 0.91
N PHE A 517 -11.17 -7.86 1.00
CA PHE A 517 -10.57 -7.31 2.22
C PHE A 517 -11.66 -6.97 3.24
N ASP A 518 -11.44 -7.28 4.52
CA ASP A 518 -12.39 -6.95 5.60
C ASP A 518 -12.52 -5.44 5.83
N GLY A 519 -11.48 -4.68 5.50
CA GLY A 519 -11.49 -3.23 5.52
C GLY A 519 -10.38 -2.63 4.65
N ILE A 520 -10.65 -1.45 4.11
CA ILE A 520 -9.72 -0.71 3.24
C ILE A 520 -9.54 0.70 3.82
N VAL A 521 -8.30 1.16 3.93
CA VAL A 521 -7.98 2.54 4.32
C VAL A 521 -7.11 3.22 3.29
N ILE A 522 -7.51 4.42 2.88
CA ILE A 522 -6.72 5.29 1.98
C ILE A 522 -6.05 6.36 2.83
N THR A 523 -4.75 6.60 2.64
CA THR A 523 -3.96 7.52 3.48
C THR A 523 -3.43 8.74 2.73
N TYR A 524 -4.10 9.10 1.63
CA TYR A 524 -3.91 10.32 0.86
C TYR A 524 -5.28 10.91 0.48
N ASN A 525 -5.30 12.17 0.06
CA ASN A 525 -6.51 12.87 -0.37
C ASN A 525 -6.95 12.35 -1.73
N VAL A 526 -8.21 11.91 -1.83
CA VAL A 526 -8.80 11.42 -3.08
C VAL A 526 -9.97 12.30 -3.51
N TRP A 527 -10.07 12.54 -4.82
CA TRP A 527 -11.22 13.25 -5.36
C TRP A 527 -12.42 12.34 -5.56
N ASP A 528 -12.25 11.08 -5.97
CA ASP A 528 -13.35 10.15 -6.23
C ASP A 528 -13.09 8.78 -5.59
N LEU A 529 -14.11 7.92 -5.57
CA LEU A 529 -14.02 6.55 -5.09
C LEU A 529 -13.72 5.61 -6.26
N SER A 530 -12.56 4.95 -6.23
CA SER A 530 -12.22 3.96 -7.25
C SER A 530 -13.19 2.77 -7.20
N PRO A 531 -13.70 2.30 -8.35
CA PRO A 531 -14.45 1.04 -8.44
C PRO A 531 -13.70 -0.14 -7.82
N ALA A 532 -12.38 -0.19 -7.98
CA ALA A 532 -11.57 -1.29 -7.45
C ALA A 532 -11.63 -1.41 -5.92
N TRP A 533 -11.77 -0.29 -5.19
CA TRP A 533 -11.92 -0.34 -3.73
C TRP A 533 -13.26 -0.92 -3.32
N HIS A 534 -14.33 -0.58 -4.05
CA HIS A 534 -15.65 -1.19 -3.81
C HIS A 534 -15.63 -2.69 -4.12
N GLU A 535 -15.08 -3.08 -5.27
CA GLU A 535 -15.02 -4.47 -5.74
C GLU A 535 -14.18 -5.36 -4.81
N GLN A 536 -13.04 -4.85 -4.32
CA GLN A 536 -12.12 -5.60 -3.47
C GLN A 536 -12.50 -5.57 -1.98
N LEU A 537 -13.47 -4.74 -1.57
CA LEU A 537 -13.98 -4.70 -0.19
C LEU A 537 -15.01 -5.83 0.02
N ALA A 538 -14.83 -6.60 1.10
CA ALA A 538 -15.78 -7.62 1.51
C ALA A 538 -17.15 -7.01 1.84
N GLU A 539 -18.23 -7.77 1.64
CA GLU A 539 -19.57 -7.35 2.04
C GLU A 539 -19.64 -7.09 3.55
N GLY A 540 -20.22 -5.96 3.96
CA GLY A 540 -20.21 -5.51 5.36
C GLY A 540 -18.88 -4.94 5.86
N GLY A 541 -17.86 -4.87 4.99
CA GLY A 541 -16.58 -4.24 5.28
C GLY A 541 -16.67 -2.71 5.33
N HIS A 542 -15.61 -2.08 5.85
CA HIS A 542 -15.51 -0.62 5.95
C HIS A 542 -14.39 -0.07 5.05
N LEU A 543 -14.70 1.00 4.32
CA LEU A 543 -13.75 1.81 3.57
C LEU A 543 -13.56 3.15 4.30
N VAL A 544 -12.35 3.46 4.74
CA VAL A 544 -12.02 4.74 5.37
C VAL A 544 -11.10 5.54 4.46
N LEU A 545 -11.52 6.73 4.04
CA LEU A 545 -10.75 7.53 3.08
C LEU A 545 -10.89 9.04 3.30
N PRO A 546 -9.84 9.84 3.08
CA PRO A 546 -9.91 11.29 2.95
C PRO A 546 -10.50 11.67 1.59
N LEU A 547 -11.79 12.01 1.56
CA LEU A 547 -12.51 12.38 0.36
C LEU A 547 -12.60 13.90 0.23
N GLU A 548 -12.23 14.42 -0.94
CA GLU A 548 -12.40 15.81 -1.32
C GLU A 548 -13.79 16.03 -1.93
N MET A 549 -14.56 16.96 -1.37
CA MET A 549 -15.87 17.37 -1.87
C MET A 549 -15.88 18.88 -1.97
N HIS A 550 -16.02 19.44 -3.18
CA HIS A 550 -15.98 20.89 -3.39
C HIS A 550 -14.72 21.57 -2.81
N GLY A 551 -13.57 20.88 -2.87
CA GLY A 551 -12.29 21.36 -2.33
C GLY A 551 -12.19 21.31 -0.79
N TYR A 552 -13.13 20.66 -0.10
CA TYR A 552 -13.04 20.36 1.32
C TYR A 552 -12.75 18.87 1.53
N THR A 553 -11.69 18.56 2.27
CA THR A 553 -11.33 17.18 2.61
C THR A 553 -11.96 16.76 3.94
N ARG A 554 -12.58 15.58 3.99
CA ARG A 554 -12.95 14.88 5.23
C ARG A 554 -12.50 13.43 5.13
N ALA A 555 -11.96 12.87 6.21
CA ALA A 555 -11.87 11.43 6.35
C ALA A 555 -13.26 10.89 6.69
N ILE A 556 -13.76 9.93 5.91
CA ILE A 556 -15.10 9.36 6.03
C ILE A 556 -14.97 7.85 6.19
N ALA A 557 -15.65 7.27 7.18
CA ALA A 557 -15.80 5.83 7.32
C ALA A 557 -17.10 5.36 6.64
N LEU A 558 -16.96 4.68 5.51
CA LEU A 558 -18.05 4.16 4.70
C LEU A 558 -18.24 2.67 4.95
N HIS A 559 -19.47 2.23 5.14
CA HIS A 559 -19.84 0.83 5.31
C HIS A 559 -20.48 0.27 4.03
N LYS A 560 -20.00 -0.87 3.55
CA LYS A 560 -20.51 -1.50 2.33
C LYS A 560 -21.80 -2.28 2.58
N ARG A 561 -22.82 -2.00 1.75
CA ARG A 561 -24.07 -2.76 1.65
C ARG A 561 -24.43 -2.98 0.19
N GLY A 562 -24.08 -4.16 -0.34
CA GLY A 562 -24.18 -4.44 -1.76
C GLY A 562 -23.41 -3.42 -2.59
N ASN A 563 -24.11 -2.71 -3.48
CA ASN A 563 -23.51 -1.71 -4.38
C ASN A 563 -23.42 -0.30 -3.79
N VAL A 564 -23.86 -0.10 -2.54
CA VAL A 564 -23.90 1.21 -1.89
C VAL A 564 -22.91 1.26 -0.73
N LEU A 565 -22.22 2.40 -0.60
CA LEU A 565 -21.40 2.73 0.55
C LEU A 565 -22.10 3.80 1.39
N GLU A 566 -22.22 3.58 2.70
CA GLU A 566 -23.02 4.44 3.58
C GLU A 566 -22.16 5.01 4.72
N ALA A 567 -22.35 6.28 5.07
CA ALA A 567 -21.80 6.92 6.27
C ALA A 567 -22.88 7.70 7.03
N GLY A 568 -22.84 7.64 8.36
CA GLY A 568 -23.69 8.43 9.24
C GLY A 568 -22.99 9.66 9.82
N PRO A 569 -23.70 10.50 10.60
CA PRO A 569 -23.16 11.74 11.16
C PRO A 569 -21.92 11.58 12.06
N GLY A 570 -21.71 10.38 12.62
CA GLY A 570 -20.55 10.07 13.48
C GLY A 570 -19.32 9.54 12.74
N ASP A 571 -19.41 9.33 11.43
CA ASP A 571 -18.36 8.65 10.63
C ASP A 571 -17.43 9.63 9.91
N TRP A 572 -17.44 10.92 10.30
CA TRP A 572 -16.71 12.00 9.65
C TRP A 572 -15.59 12.53 10.54
N THR A 573 -14.47 12.91 9.92
CA THR A 573 -13.34 13.53 10.61
C THR A 573 -12.75 14.64 9.75
N PHE A 574 -12.65 15.84 10.32
CA PHE A 574 -11.96 16.97 9.68
C PHE A 574 -10.46 16.69 9.59
N CYS A 575 -9.88 16.75 8.38
CA CYS A 575 -8.46 16.45 8.18
C CYS A 575 -7.91 17.11 6.90
N GLY A 576 -6.58 17.06 6.76
CA GLY A 576 -5.89 17.35 5.51
C GLY A 576 -4.87 16.25 5.19
N PHE A 577 -4.69 15.96 3.90
CA PHE A 577 -3.78 14.94 3.40
C PHE A 577 -3.01 15.44 2.17
N ILE A 578 -1.89 14.78 1.86
CA ILE A 578 -1.20 14.96 0.58
C ILE A 578 -2.11 14.51 -0.58
N ARG A 579 -2.02 15.16 -1.74
CA ARG A 579 -2.81 14.79 -2.93
C ARG A 579 -2.31 13.50 -3.56
N ASP A 580 -3.21 12.82 -4.25
CA ASP A 580 -2.93 11.67 -5.08
C ASP A 580 -2.00 12.01 -6.27
N ARG A 581 -1.32 10.99 -6.79
CA ARG A 581 -0.31 11.12 -7.86
C ARG A 581 -0.48 10.09 -8.99
N GLY A 582 -1.39 9.13 -8.82
CA GLY A 582 -1.63 8.05 -9.77
C GLY A 582 -2.52 8.47 -10.93
N SER A 583 -3.09 7.48 -11.61
CA SER A 583 -4.00 7.67 -12.74
C SER A 583 -5.24 8.53 -12.42
N ALA A 584 -5.64 8.58 -11.14
CA ALA A 584 -6.75 9.39 -10.65
C ALA A 584 -6.39 10.88 -10.39
N ALA A 585 -5.10 11.24 -10.41
CA ALA A 585 -4.65 12.60 -10.10
C ALA A 585 -5.13 13.60 -11.16
N ARG A 586 -5.66 14.74 -10.71
CA ARG A 586 -6.24 15.76 -11.59
C ARG A 586 -5.83 17.18 -11.22
N THR A 587 -5.93 18.09 -12.19
CA THR A 587 -5.85 19.53 -11.95
C THR A 587 -7.23 20.08 -11.63
N THR A 588 -7.30 21.00 -10.68
CA THR A 588 -8.54 21.74 -10.37
C THR A 588 -8.80 22.79 -11.46
N PRO A 589 -9.95 22.76 -12.16
CA PRO A 589 -10.36 23.84 -13.04
C PRO A 589 -10.43 25.18 -12.31
N ALA A 590 -9.84 26.22 -12.88
CA ALA A 590 -9.79 27.54 -12.28
C ALA A 590 -10.02 28.66 -13.30
N VAL A 591 -10.59 29.77 -12.84
CA VAL A 591 -10.80 31.01 -13.60
C VAL A 591 -10.14 32.16 -12.86
N ASP A 592 -9.20 32.82 -13.51
CA ASP A 592 -8.54 34.00 -12.96
C ASP A 592 -9.44 35.22 -13.06
N LEU A 593 -9.45 36.01 -11.99
CA LEU A 593 -10.22 37.24 -11.84
C LEU A 593 -9.29 38.44 -11.55
N PRO A 594 -9.76 39.68 -11.77
CA PRO A 594 -9.00 40.89 -11.48
C PRO A 594 -8.53 40.94 -10.02
N GLY A 595 -7.35 41.52 -9.79
CA GLY A 595 -6.81 41.72 -8.44
C GLY A 595 -6.07 40.52 -7.86
N GLY A 596 -5.71 39.53 -8.68
CA GLY A 596 -5.03 38.31 -8.23
C GLY A 596 -5.99 37.30 -7.59
N LEU A 597 -7.28 37.37 -7.92
CA LEU A 597 -8.28 36.44 -7.42
C LEU A 597 -8.42 35.26 -8.38
N GLN A 598 -8.78 34.09 -7.86
CA GLN A 598 -9.03 32.89 -8.64
C GLN A 598 -10.28 32.19 -8.12
N LEU A 599 -11.20 31.83 -9.02
CA LEU A 599 -12.31 30.92 -8.73
C LEU A 599 -11.90 29.50 -9.09
N ARG A 600 -12.07 28.56 -8.17
CA ARG A 600 -11.81 27.14 -8.38
C ARG A 600 -13.13 26.37 -8.37
N PHE A 601 -13.31 25.55 -9.41
CA PHE A 601 -14.48 24.70 -9.60
C PHE A 601 -14.05 23.24 -9.42
N GLU A 602 -14.15 22.78 -8.19
CA GLU A 602 -13.52 21.52 -7.80
C GLU A 602 -14.23 20.29 -8.36
N ASP A 603 -15.46 20.36 -8.88
CA ASP A 603 -16.18 19.14 -9.30
C ASP A 603 -16.60 19.09 -10.77
N GLY A 604 -16.18 20.06 -11.59
CA GLY A 604 -16.48 20.06 -13.03
C GLY A 604 -16.84 21.44 -13.56
N LEU A 605 -17.24 21.47 -14.85
CA LEU A 605 -17.28 22.64 -15.74
C LEU A 605 -17.58 23.98 -15.04
N PRO A 606 -16.79 25.03 -15.33
CA PRO A 606 -16.98 26.34 -14.70
C PRO A 606 -18.41 26.82 -14.95
N ALA A 607 -19.07 27.25 -13.88
CA ALA A 607 -20.31 28.01 -14.00
C ALA A 607 -20.05 29.28 -14.84
N ASP A 608 -21.08 29.84 -15.48
CA ASP A 608 -20.93 31.01 -16.34
C ASP A 608 -20.24 32.17 -15.59
N THR A 609 -18.95 32.37 -15.88
CA THR A 609 -18.13 33.43 -15.28
C THR A 609 -18.16 34.71 -16.13
N ALA A 610 -18.97 34.78 -17.18
CA ALA A 610 -19.09 35.98 -18.00
C ALA A 610 -19.57 37.16 -17.15
N GLY A 611 -18.90 38.30 -17.29
CA GLY A 611 -19.28 39.53 -16.58
C GLY A 611 -18.73 39.68 -15.16
N LEU A 612 -18.11 38.64 -14.56
CA LEU A 612 -17.53 38.73 -13.21
C LEU A 612 -16.43 39.80 -13.11
N ASP A 613 -15.62 39.95 -14.15
CA ASP A 613 -14.65 41.03 -14.30
C ASP A 613 -15.28 42.43 -14.14
N GLN A 614 -16.47 42.63 -14.72
CA GLN A 614 -17.19 43.89 -14.63
C GLN A 614 -17.85 44.03 -13.26
N ALA A 615 -18.43 42.95 -12.74
CA ALA A 615 -19.05 42.90 -11.43
C ALA A 615 -18.09 43.32 -10.31
N LEU A 616 -16.86 42.77 -10.31
CA LEU A 616 -15.82 43.09 -9.32
C LEU A 616 -15.33 44.54 -9.35
N ARG A 617 -15.49 45.24 -10.48
CA ARG A 617 -15.19 46.68 -10.59
C ARG A 617 -16.35 47.56 -10.11
N GLY A 618 -17.53 46.97 -9.90
CA GLY A 618 -18.72 47.62 -9.40
C GLY A 618 -18.71 47.81 -7.88
N PRO A 619 -19.79 48.38 -7.31
CA PRO A 619 -19.94 48.50 -5.87
C PRO A 619 -20.07 47.12 -5.21
N ARG A 620 -19.46 46.98 -4.03
CA ARG A 620 -19.63 45.81 -3.16
C ARG A 620 -20.94 45.93 -2.38
N TYR A 621 -21.74 44.87 -2.42
CA TYR A 621 -22.85 44.64 -1.48
C TYR A 621 -22.34 43.84 -0.28
N GLU A 622 -22.80 44.20 0.92
CA GLU A 622 -22.43 43.53 2.17
C GLU A 622 -23.69 43.15 2.95
N LEU A 623 -23.75 41.91 3.42
CA LEU A 623 -24.85 41.40 4.21
C LEU A 623 -24.35 40.67 5.45
N GLY A 624 -24.68 41.21 6.63
CA GLY A 624 -24.45 40.56 7.91
C GLY A 624 -25.39 39.38 8.13
N THR A 625 -24.86 38.27 8.64
CA THR A 625 -25.67 37.07 8.92
C THR A 625 -26.26 37.08 10.33
N SER A 626 -25.70 37.88 11.25
CA SER A 626 -25.93 37.86 12.70
C SER A 626 -25.56 36.54 13.38
N VAL A 627 -24.81 35.67 12.68
CA VAL A 627 -24.29 34.41 13.20
C VAL A 627 -22.82 34.61 13.57
N SER A 628 -22.47 34.30 14.81
CA SER A 628 -21.10 34.39 15.30
C SER A 628 -20.57 33.06 15.85
N VAL A 629 -19.25 32.91 15.74
CA VAL A 629 -18.49 31.75 16.25
C VAL A 629 -17.36 32.22 17.15
N ALA A 630 -16.99 31.38 18.12
CA ALA A 630 -15.79 31.61 18.92
C ALA A 630 -14.51 31.36 18.08
N GLY A 631 -13.38 31.95 18.49
CA GLY A 631 -12.12 31.83 17.76
C GLY A 631 -11.55 30.41 17.70
N ASP A 632 -11.94 29.53 18.62
CA ASP A 632 -11.57 28.11 18.67
C ASP A 632 -12.71 27.15 18.32
N GLU A 633 -13.85 27.68 17.86
CA GLU A 633 -15.00 26.88 17.47
C GLU A 633 -14.89 26.45 16.00
N SER A 634 -15.07 25.15 15.75
CA SER A 634 -15.12 24.62 14.38
C SER A 634 -16.46 24.93 13.71
N PHE A 635 -16.38 25.39 12.46
CA PHE A 635 -17.53 25.58 11.56
C PHE A 635 -17.40 24.70 10.30
N GLU A 636 -16.73 23.55 10.45
CA GLU A 636 -16.49 22.59 9.36
C GLU A 636 -17.77 22.05 8.70
N THR A 637 -18.88 21.98 9.42
CA THR A 637 -20.18 21.55 8.86
C THR A 637 -20.84 22.65 8.05
N LEU A 638 -20.58 23.94 8.35
CA LEU A 638 -21.02 25.06 7.51
C LEU A 638 -20.37 24.98 6.12
N GLN A 639 -19.07 24.64 6.07
CA GLN A 639 -18.35 24.49 4.81
C GLN A 639 -19.03 23.48 3.88
N LEU A 640 -19.33 22.28 4.38
CA LEU A 640 -20.00 21.24 3.60
C LEU A 640 -21.46 21.58 3.31
N LEU A 641 -22.16 22.22 4.24
CA LEU A 641 -23.54 22.64 4.02
C LEU A 641 -23.61 23.61 2.83
N LEU A 642 -22.78 24.65 2.83
CA LEU A 642 -22.74 25.60 1.72
C LEU A 642 -22.35 24.91 0.41
N ALA A 643 -21.34 24.06 0.46
CA ALA A 643 -20.85 23.34 -0.71
C ALA A 643 -21.91 22.43 -1.35
N THR A 644 -22.70 21.73 -0.53
CA THR A 644 -23.68 20.75 -1.02
C THR A 644 -25.05 21.34 -1.31
N THR A 645 -25.34 22.57 -0.86
CA THR A 645 -26.70 23.14 -0.94
C THR A 645 -26.81 24.48 -1.67
N LEU A 646 -25.70 25.08 -2.09
CA LEU A 646 -25.70 26.28 -2.93
C LEU A 646 -25.45 25.93 -4.39
N ASP A 647 -26.35 26.39 -5.26
CA ASP A 647 -26.13 26.32 -6.70
C ASP A 647 -24.98 27.25 -7.12
N GLY A 648 -24.18 26.81 -8.09
CA GLY A 648 -23.02 27.57 -8.56
C GLY A 648 -21.91 27.72 -7.52
N PHE A 649 -21.86 26.84 -6.51
CA PHE A 649 -20.82 26.84 -5.49
C PHE A 649 -19.41 26.73 -6.11
N CYS A 650 -18.47 27.52 -5.58
CA CYS A 650 -17.08 27.49 -5.97
C CYS A 650 -16.18 27.98 -4.82
N ARG A 651 -14.86 27.90 -5.00
CA ARG A 651 -13.88 28.39 -4.02
C ARG A 651 -13.20 29.64 -4.54
N LEU A 652 -13.24 30.72 -3.77
CA LEU A 652 -12.52 31.96 -4.08
C LEU A 652 -11.18 31.98 -3.35
N ALA A 653 -10.09 32.04 -4.10
CA ALA A 653 -8.72 32.03 -3.61
C ALA A 653 -7.94 33.27 -4.11
N LEU A 654 -6.82 33.56 -3.47
CA LEU A 654 -5.81 34.49 -3.99
C LEU A 654 -4.70 33.71 -4.72
N ASP A 655 -4.34 34.17 -5.92
CA ASP A 655 -3.20 33.68 -6.68
C ASP A 655 -1.91 34.46 -6.33
N GLY A 656 -1.09 33.85 -5.47
CA GLY A 656 0.26 34.34 -5.15
C GLY A 656 0.33 35.59 -4.25
N GLU A 657 1.40 36.38 -4.42
CA GLU A 657 1.76 37.56 -3.58
C GLU A 657 0.93 38.83 -3.88
N ARG A 658 0.05 38.80 -4.88
CA ARG A 658 -0.70 39.98 -5.35
C ARG A 658 -2.06 40.04 -4.65
N ASP A 659 -2.16 40.91 -3.66
CA ASP A 659 -3.45 41.32 -3.08
C ASP A 659 -3.87 42.66 -3.71
N GLY A 660 -4.87 42.62 -4.60
CA GLY A 660 -5.45 43.81 -5.21
C GLY A 660 -6.43 44.58 -4.31
N GLY A 661 -6.74 44.09 -3.10
CA GLY A 661 -7.69 44.69 -2.15
C GLY A 661 -9.17 44.61 -2.56
N LEU A 662 -9.47 43.94 -3.68
CA LEU A 662 -10.82 43.83 -4.27
C LEU A 662 -11.72 42.86 -3.50
N ALA A 663 -11.18 41.75 -3.02
CA ALA A 663 -11.85 40.83 -2.11
C ALA A 663 -10.99 40.68 -0.86
N SER A 664 -11.59 40.83 0.31
CA SER A 664 -10.90 40.81 1.61
C SER A 664 -10.62 39.36 2.05
N VAL A 665 -10.06 38.55 1.15
CA VAL A 665 -9.77 37.13 1.39
C VAL A 665 -8.39 37.03 2.05
N PRO A 666 -8.26 36.40 3.23
CA PRO A 666 -6.96 36.22 3.87
C PRO A 666 -5.98 35.43 3.00
N ARG A 667 -4.70 35.84 2.98
CA ARG A 667 -3.64 35.10 2.27
C ARG A 667 -3.56 33.65 2.74
N GLY A 668 -3.52 32.71 1.80
CA GLY A 668 -3.42 31.27 2.08
C GLY A 668 -4.72 30.62 2.55
N ALA A 669 -5.85 31.34 2.52
CA ALA A 669 -7.18 30.83 2.78
C ALA A 669 -8.06 30.93 1.53
N ASP A 670 -8.94 29.96 1.37
CA ASP A 670 -9.95 29.93 0.30
C ASP A 670 -11.32 30.16 0.93
N ALA A 671 -12.10 31.09 0.38
CA ALA A 671 -13.46 31.39 0.83
C ALA A 671 -14.50 30.51 0.10
N ALA A 672 -15.57 30.16 0.81
CA ALA A 672 -16.78 29.62 0.19
C ALA A 672 -17.43 30.72 -0.66
N ALA A 673 -17.69 30.42 -1.94
CA ALA A 673 -18.25 31.36 -2.88
C ALA A 673 -19.38 30.71 -3.71
N MET A 674 -20.19 31.54 -4.34
CA MET A 674 -21.16 31.12 -5.34
C MET A 674 -21.20 32.14 -6.48
N VAL A 675 -21.43 31.65 -7.70
CA VAL A 675 -21.59 32.48 -8.89
C VAL A 675 -22.93 32.21 -9.56
N GLY A 676 -23.50 33.25 -10.16
CA GLY A 676 -24.75 33.15 -10.90
C GLY A 676 -25.08 34.47 -11.58
N GLU A 677 -25.59 34.41 -12.81
CA GLU A 677 -26.04 35.60 -13.57
C GLU A 677 -25.00 36.73 -13.62
N GLY A 678 -23.73 36.38 -13.89
CA GLY A 678 -22.62 37.35 -13.94
C GLY A 678 -22.32 38.04 -12.61
N SER A 679 -22.72 37.42 -11.49
CA SER A 679 -22.55 37.92 -10.12
C SER A 679 -21.79 36.91 -9.27
N LEU A 680 -21.15 37.41 -8.21
CA LEU A 680 -20.33 36.63 -7.28
C LEU A 680 -20.72 37.01 -5.85
N ALA A 681 -20.95 36.01 -4.99
CA ALA A 681 -21.03 36.19 -3.54
C ALA A 681 -20.03 35.26 -2.84
N TYR A 682 -19.39 35.72 -1.77
CA TYR A 682 -18.51 34.89 -0.95
C TYR A 682 -18.64 35.21 0.53
N LEU A 683 -18.39 34.17 1.35
CA LEU A 683 -18.44 34.25 2.79
C LEU A 683 -17.10 34.71 3.36
N THR A 684 -17.14 35.68 4.25
CA THR A 684 -16.03 36.10 5.10
C THR A 684 -16.51 36.25 6.54
N HIS A 685 -15.63 36.66 7.44
CA HIS A 685 -15.99 36.96 8.82
C HIS A 685 -15.25 38.20 9.33
N VAL A 686 -15.89 38.93 10.24
CA VAL A 686 -15.32 40.10 10.89
C VAL A 686 -15.30 39.89 12.40
N LEU A 687 -14.23 40.33 13.05
CA LEU A 687 -14.12 40.31 14.51
C LEU A 687 -15.14 41.30 15.09
N VAL A 688 -16.08 40.81 15.90
CA VAL A 688 -17.11 41.62 16.57
C VAL A 688 -16.85 41.76 18.07
N GLU A 689 -16.11 40.82 18.66
CA GLU A 689 -15.65 40.87 20.05
C GLU A 689 -14.20 40.41 20.11
N ASP A 690 -13.32 41.25 20.66
CA ASP A 690 -11.92 40.90 20.92
C ASP A 690 -11.75 40.47 22.37
N GLY A 691 -11.09 39.34 22.57
CA GLY A 691 -10.91 38.68 23.86
C GLY A 691 -9.46 38.24 24.05
N ASP A 692 -9.07 38.07 25.32
CA ASP A 692 -7.71 37.70 25.71
C ASP A 692 -7.37 36.26 25.28
N THR A 693 -8.39 35.40 25.18
CA THR A 693 -8.26 34.01 24.70
C THR A 693 -9.06 33.76 23.41
N PRO A 694 -8.70 32.75 22.58
CA PRO A 694 -9.48 32.39 21.39
C PRO A 694 -10.95 32.09 21.70
N ALA A 695 -11.23 31.45 22.84
CA ALA A 695 -12.58 31.13 23.31
C ALA A 695 -13.43 32.35 23.69
N GLU A 696 -12.82 33.52 23.90
CA GLU A 696 -13.49 34.78 24.22
C GLU A 696 -13.67 35.69 22.99
N ARG A 697 -12.87 35.48 21.93
CA ARG A 697 -13.04 36.20 20.67
C ARG A 697 -14.31 35.75 19.95
N ARG A 698 -15.02 36.67 19.33
CA ARG A 698 -16.18 36.36 18.48
C ARG A 698 -16.03 37.00 17.12
N SER A 699 -16.29 36.21 16.08
CA SER A 699 -16.35 36.68 14.70
C SER A 699 -17.74 36.46 14.13
N GLU A 700 -18.33 37.47 13.51
CA GLU A 700 -19.59 37.35 12.77
C GLU A 700 -19.31 37.00 11.31
N PHE A 701 -20.08 36.07 10.75
CA PHE A 701 -20.05 35.80 9.31
C PHE A 701 -20.75 36.91 8.51
N ILE A 702 -20.09 37.37 7.45
CA ILE A 702 -20.60 38.39 6.52
C ILE A 702 -20.47 37.87 5.09
N VAL A 703 -21.47 38.15 4.26
CA VAL A 703 -21.42 37.85 2.83
C VAL A 703 -21.07 39.13 2.07
N HIS A 704 -20.03 39.06 1.24
CA HIS A 704 -19.71 40.09 0.27
C HIS A 704 -20.19 39.65 -1.11
N ALA A 705 -20.83 40.55 -1.85
CA ALA A 705 -21.31 40.24 -3.20
C ALA A 705 -21.12 41.37 -4.21
N PHE A 706 -21.09 40.99 -5.48
CA PHE A 706 -20.79 41.83 -6.63
C PHE A 706 -21.66 41.43 -7.81
N GLY A 707 -22.02 42.38 -8.66
CA GLY A 707 -22.78 42.14 -9.89
C GLY A 707 -24.30 42.32 -9.74
N PRO A 708 -25.05 42.21 -10.85
CA PRO A 708 -26.48 42.54 -10.90
C PRO A 708 -27.37 41.68 -10.00
N ALA A 709 -27.03 40.41 -9.78
CA ALA A 709 -27.71 39.47 -8.89
C ALA A 709 -27.01 39.33 -7.51
N GLY A 710 -26.04 40.20 -7.20
CA GLY A 710 -25.22 40.07 -5.99
C GLY A 710 -26.02 40.10 -4.69
N GLU A 711 -27.06 40.92 -4.60
CA GLU A 711 -27.94 40.99 -3.42
C GLU A 711 -28.71 39.68 -3.21
N ASP A 712 -29.23 39.07 -4.29
CA ASP A 712 -29.95 37.80 -4.22
C ASP A 712 -29.02 36.65 -3.83
N LEU A 713 -27.82 36.57 -4.42
CA LEU A 713 -26.81 35.57 -4.06
C LEU A 713 -26.38 35.72 -2.59
N ALA A 714 -26.16 36.96 -2.13
CA ALA A 714 -25.85 37.23 -0.73
C ALA A 714 -26.97 36.77 0.21
N GLY A 715 -28.23 37.03 -0.15
CA GLY A 715 -29.40 36.57 0.58
C GLY A 715 -29.48 35.06 0.70
N GLN A 716 -29.21 34.32 -0.38
CA GLN A 716 -29.19 32.85 -0.39
C GLN A 716 -28.09 32.29 0.53
N MET A 717 -26.86 32.79 0.40
CA MET A 717 -25.74 32.35 1.23
C MET A 717 -25.99 32.68 2.73
N ALA A 718 -26.45 33.89 3.04
CA ALA A 718 -26.79 34.27 4.41
C ALA A 718 -27.92 33.43 5.01
N ALA A 719 -28.92 33.04 4.19
CA ALA A 719 -29.97 32.13 4.63
C ALA A 719 -29.40 30.76 4.99
N ARG A 720 -28.46 30.22 4.21
CA ARG A 720 -27.77 28.95 4.53
C ARG A 720 -26.92 29.04 5.80
N VAL A 721 -26.22 30.16 6.03
CA VAL A 721 -25.47 30.39 7.28
C VAL A 721 -26.40 30.42 8.50
N ARG A 722 -27.56 31.07 8.41
CA ARG A 722 -28.57 31.10 9.49
C ARG A 722 -29.23 29.73 9.70
N ALA A 723 -29.46 28.98 8.62
CA ALA A 723 -29.96 27.61 8.71
C ALA A 723 -28.94 26.70 9.42
N TRP A 724 -27.66 26.86 9.11
CA TRP A 724 -26.59 26.15 9.81
C TRP A 724 -26.64 26.45 11.31
N ASP A 725 -26.67 27.72 11.69
CA ASP A 725 -26.67 28.13 13.10
C ASP A 725 -27.85 27.55 13.89
N SER A 726 -29.05 27.58 13.30
CA SER A 726 -30.28 27.16 13.95
C SER A 726 -30.49 25.64 14.00
N THR A 727 -29.85 24.87 13.11
CA THR A 727 -30.13 23.43 12.96
C THR A 727 -28.87 22.57 12.85
N VAL A 728 -28.04 22.78 11.81
CA VAL A 728 -26.90 21.91 11.47
C VAL A 728 -25.73 22.03 12.46
N ARG A 729 -25.48 23.23 13.02
CA ARG A 729 -24.40 23.49 14.00
C ARG A 729 -24.50 22.55 15.21
N ALA A 730 -25.73 22.23 15.64
CA ALA A 730 -26.00 21.27 16.71
C ALA A 730 -26.18 19.83 16.21
N GLY A 731 -26.63 19.65 14.95
CA GLY A 731 -26.95 18.34 14.36
C GLY A 731 -25.75 17.55 13.83
N GLY A 732 -24.64 18.21 13.48
CA GLY A 732 -23.43 17.56 12.98
C GLY A 732 -23.41 17.35 11.46
N TYR A 733 -22.71 16.31 11.01
CA TYR A 733 -22.52 15.97 9.59
C TYR A 733 -23.77 15.30 8.97
N PRO A 734 -23.89 15.27 7.63
CA PRO A 734 -25.01 14.61 6.95
C PRO A 734 -24.85 13.08 6.97
N HIS A 735 -25.94 12.39 6.63
CA HIS A 735 -25.83 11.04 6.10
C HIS A 735 -25.32 11.12 4.65
N LEU A 736 -24.38 10.25 4.31
CA LEU A 736 -23.84 10.12 2.96
C LEU A 736 -24.14 8.72 2.44
N THR A 737 -24.66 8.63 1.22
CA THR A 737 -24.64 7.38 0.44
C THR A 737 -23.86 7.61 -0.84
N VAL A 738 -23.05 6.62 -1.23
CA VAL A 738 -22.26 6.66 -2.46
C VAL A 738 -22.71 5.52 -3.35
N HIS A 739 -23.05 5.86 -4.59
CA HIS A 739 -23.57 4.96 -5.61
C HIS A 739 -22.64 4.94 -6.83
N PRO A 740 -22.65 3.87 -7.64
CA PRO A 740 -21.93 3.87 -8.91
C PRO A 740 -22.38 5.00 -9.84
N ALA A 741 -21.47 5.59 -10.62
CA ALA A 741 -21.76 6.68 -11.57
C ALA A 741 -22.96 6.42 -12.49
N GLY A 742 -23.19 5.17 -12.89
CA GLY A 742 -24.29 4.77 -13.78
C GLY A 742 -25.68 4.66 -13.12
N THR A 743 -25.82 4.94 -11.83
CA THR A 743 -27.10 4.83 -11.11
C THR A 743 -28.07 5.92 -11.60
N ALA A 744 -29.31 5.57 -11.95
CA ALA A 744 -30.28 6.54 -12.44
C ALA A 744 -30.87 7.40 -11.31
N ASP A 745 -31.25 8.65 -11.59
CA ASP A 745 -31.77 9.60 -10.59
C ASP A 745 -32.96 9.05 -9.78
N ARG A 746 -33.84 8.29 -10.44
CA ARG A 746 -35.01 7.65 -9.80
C ARG A 746 -34.65 6.58 -8.78
N ASP A 747 -33.43 6.06 -8.85
CA ASP A 747 -32.92 4.98 -8.00
C ASP A 747 -32.05 5.55 -6.86
N LEU A 748 -31.77 6.87 -6.86
CA LEU A 748 -31.08 7.56 -5.77
C LEU A 748 -32.06 7.90 -4.62
N PRO A 749 -31.58 7.88 -3.37
CA PRO A 749 -32.35 8.39 -2.24
C PRO A 749 -32.52 9.91 -2.32
N GLU A 750 -33.45 10.46 -1.52
CA GLU A 750 -33.63 11.90 -1.39
C GLU A 750 -32.39 12.55 -0.75
N GLY A 751 -31.92 13.65 -1.33
CA GLY A 751 -30.78 14.41 -0.83
C GLY A 751 -30.15 15.30 -1.90
N HIS A 752 -29.06 15.97 -1.53
CA HIS A 752 -28.26 16.76 -2.46
C HIS A 752 -27.25 15.85 -3.17
N VAL A 753 -27.26 15.84 -4.49
CA VAL A 753 -26.43 14.93 -5.30
C VAL A 753 -25.18 15.66 -5.78
N LEU A 754 -24.03 15.02 -5.61
CA LEU A 754 -22.75 15.40 -6.23
C LEU A 754 -22.32 14.27 -7.17
N ASP A 755 -22.34 14.56 -8.47
CA ASP A 755 -21.89 13.64 -9.50
C ASP A 755 -20.38 13.79 -9.71
N LYS A 756 -19.69 12.65 -9.69
CA LYS A 756 -18.26 12.53 -10.02
C LYS A 756 -18.07 11.53 -11.17
N ALA A 757 -16.82 11.26 -11.54
CA ALA A 757 -16.52 10.42 -12.70
C ALA A 757 -16.95 8.97 -12.48
N GLU A 758 -16.67 8.43 -11.29
CA GLU A 758 -16.86 7.03 -10.95
C GLU A 758 -18.01 6.82 -9.93
N SER A 759 -18.42 7.88 -9.24
CA SER A 759 -19.44 7.80 -8.19
C SER A 759 -20.46 8.94 -8.19
N ARG A 760 -21.63 8.67 -7.61
CA ARG A 760 -22.67 9.66 -7.27
C ARG A 760 -22.83 9.69 -5.76
N LEU A 761 -22.56 10.84 -5.14
CA LEU A 761 -22.68 11.04 -3.69
C LEU A 761 -24.01 11.71 -3.39
N VAL A 762 -24.78 11.18 -2.45
CA VAL A 762 -26.04 11.78 -1.98
C VAL A 762 -25.91 12.17 -0.52
N PHE A 763 -25.99 13.48 -0.27
CA PHE A 763 -25.94 14.09 1.06
C PHE A 763 -27.35 14.36 1.56
N HIS A 764 -27.74 13.68 2.64
CA HIS A 764 -28.98 13.95 3.35
C HIS A 764 -28.66 14.65 4.67
N TRP A 765 -29.20 15.85 4.87
CA TRP A 765 -29.04 16.64 6.08
C TRP A 765 -30.32 16.54 6.94
N PRO A 766 -30.40 15.62 7.92
CA PRO A 766 -31.66 15.38 8.66
C PRO A 766 -32.16 16.61 9.40
N SER A 767 -31.25 17.48 9.83
CA SER A 767 -31.57 18.73 10.51
C SER A 767 -32.31 19.74 9.63
N LEU A 768 -32.36 19.51 8.32
CA LEU A 768 -33.10 20.33 7.35
C LEU A 768 -34.47 19.74 6.97
N ASP A 769 -34.81 18.53 7.45
CA ASP A 769 -36.08 17.86 7.16
C ASP A 769 -37.26 18.67 7.75
N GLY A 770 -37.83 19.57 6.95
CA GLY A 770 -38.93 20.45 7.36
C GLY A 770 -38.82 21.90 6.86
N ASP A 771 -37.66 22.34 6.35
CA ASP A 771 -37.54 23.66 5.71
C ASP A 771 -37.59 23.53 4.18
N ALA A 772 -38.78 23.72 3.62
CA ALA A 772 -39.01 23.65 2.16
C ALA A 772 -38.17 24.65 1.35
N ARG A 773 -37.60 25.69 1.96
CA ARG A 773 -36.68 26.64 1.30
C ARG A 773 -35.27 26.09 1.16
N LEU A 774 -34.96 25.02 1.87
CA LEU A 774 -33.64 24.41 1.95
C LEU A 774 -33.59 23.02 1.32
N ALA A 775 -34.76 22.48 0.94
CA ALA A 775 -34.94 21.20 0.26
C ALA A 775 -34.09 21.11 -1.01
N PRO A 776 -33.67 19.89 -1.41
CA PRO A 776 -32.94 19.69 -2.66
C PRO A 776 -33.74 20.22 -3.84
N ALA A 777 -33.07 20.87 -4.80
CA ALA A 777 -33.71 21.27 -6.04
C ALA A 777 -34.24 20.01 -6.73
N ALA A 778 -35.56 19.92 -6.93
CA ALA A 778 -36.13 18.87 -7.75
C ALA A 778 -35.56 19.05 -9.16
N GLY A 779 -34.67 18.14 -9.57
CA GLY A 779 -34.04 18.19 -10.89
C GLY A 779 -35.10 18.37 -11.98
N ASP A 780 -35.00 19.47 -12.71
CA ASP A 780 -35.97 19.82 -13.75
C ASP A 780 -35.85 18.77 -14.87
N LEU A 781 -36.87 17.92 -14.94
CA LEU A 781 -37.12 17.05 -16.06
C LEU A 781 -37.28 17.92 -17.32
N THR A 782 -36.63 17.51 -18.42
CA THR A 782 -36.81 17.96 -19.81
C THR A 782 -35.90 19.10 -20.30
N SER A 783 -34.79 18.75 -20.97
CA SER A 783 -34.62 19.01 -22.42
C SER A 783 -33.23 18.57 -22.92
N ALA A 784 -33.15 17.39 -23.53
CA ALA A 784 -32.18 17.12 -24.59
C ALA A 784 -32.99 16.73 -25.82
N GLY A 785 -33.09 17.69 -26.74
CA GLY A 785 -33.86 17.56 -27.96
C GLY A 785 -33.28 16.50 -28.88
N ASP A 786 -34.19 15.68 -29.40
CA ASP A 786 -34.08 15.04 -30.70
C ASP A 786 -33.66 16.10 -31.75
N SER A 787 -32.45 15.99 -32.29
CA SER A 787 -32.16 16.38 -33.68
C SER A 787 -30.78 15.92 -34.16
N ARG A 788 -30.81 14.83 -34.93
CA ARG A 788 -29.92 14.40 -36.04
C ARG A 788 -28.45 14.11 -35.79
#